data_AF-A0A6H3F7B4-F1
#
_entry.id   AF-A0A6H3F7B4-F1
#
_cell.length_a   1.000
_cell.length_b   1.000
_cell.length_c   1.000
_cell.angle_alpha   90.00
_cell.angle_beta   90.00
_cell.angle_gamma   90.00
#
_symmetry.space_group_name_H-M   'P 1'
#
loop_
_entity.id
_entity.type
_entity.pdbx_description
1 polymer ?
#
loop_
_entity_poly.entity_id
_entity_poly.type
_entity_poly.pdbx_seq_one_letter_code
_entity_poly.pdbx_strand_id
1 'polypeptide(L)'
;MAKLDKGTLALTFKFDCDRFLRFRLASDAERDSLGVSAETYKRPGIELIKAAGRRWEADKYQDLIDTSDDGKVVFLLEDKVDDLLGRKPFKKIQNLFDILRQQEPPQAIIEAEFTVPTNITPGLQKAYDDFGLDQVRVRPDILWIRPGGTGAPLIGNGTVPEYEIHIIDVKMAAEPSLRHFTEVTYYALALATTIQQEGLGGRYAVSAEGTIWPGSHDINAFRNLVQLYQAKGAADPVSEALSETLIRVPYEVYEVHVKQFFEDRLLRVLQTGMEDASWHVGPKCQLCDYVRYCRDKASECDHLSRLAWLNQGQAELLRSNGITTTAGLTEAVTTADDRWQSVIDSSHQLRADGPALATRARSLTEGAPLPVDGRRSAMIPAWTDQSIFITIHFDPGSGISFALGAARLYFPHGRKPGDPPVTDEKIFIVDRVDAMNPETERERLKEFATVVSEWLEEVSTVNTGLPARDRLSSHIFFWDMLEVRQLKRMFERHMQNPDVIELIEVLTRFFPPDSLLPDPDAFKSQPGTIVKEVLRMLVGLPVAHDYSLFDAANSFFPNVREDGTPYKFDLPFGFATPMSDQIPFERAYELWQDKIFVRHFNKLHPTDPSKWRRYTRDELYDGIKRATKVHLQALQHIVRRLRENYKDRLVLKKSGFSAARSSQASVPEAARSLIAFEKLNVACQEMENRNTRSLPVDEREARFFSIRGLTLKPQAEADPIIDEIKFANPQYQHETLYVFDFSPTSRDSRIKEGEFTVALSNENEYVDLDEPWRRRLGLGFQDAEELLGEHGLTERWMTNKSIGALLQVEVIRLEAMQDNPYVVLKPGHQGLFQFAVAQGLVALDSPLVLDPMYRDFSSDRIEKALRSVGGKAAPIKRARKRR
;
A
#
# COMPACT_ATOMS: atom_id res chain seq x y z
N MET A 1 22.41 -27.45 16.61
CA MET A 1 21.46 -28.37 15.97
C MET A 1 20.23 -27.58 15.54
N ALA A 2 19.53 -28.03 14.50
CA ALA A 2 18.45 -27.29 13.86
C ALA A 2 17.21 -27.24 14.76
N LYS A 3 16.60 -26.06 14.93
CA LYS A 3 15.40 -25.90 15.78
C LYS A 3 14.27 -25.24 14.99
N LEU A 4 13.12 -25.90 14.92
CA LEU A 4 11.89 -25.31 14.40
C LEU A 4 11.07 -24.69 15.54
N ASP A 5 11.58 -23.61 16.10
CA ASP A 5 10.86 -22.88 17.15
C ASP A 5 9.76 -21.98 16.58
N LYS A 6 8.93 -21.43 17.48
CA LYS A 6 7.84 -20.52 17.09
C LYS A 6 8.33 -19.32 16.28
N GLY A 7 9.51 -18.80 16.61
CA GLY A 7 10.09 -17.63 15.96
C GLY A 7 10.49 -17.94 14.52
N THR A 8 11.09 -19.11 14.31
CA THR A 8 11.49 -19.62 13.00
C THR A 8 10.29 -19.81 12.09
N LEU A 9 9.23 -20.45 12.59
CA LEU A 9 7.97 -20.60 11.84
C LEU A 9 7.37 -19.23 11.50
N ALA A 10 7.14 -18.39 12.50
CA ALA A 10 6.46 -17.11 12.34
C ALA A 10 7.23 -16.14 11.41
N LEU A 11 8.56 -16.09 11.52
CA LEU A 11 9.40 -15.28 10.62
C LEU A 11 9.49 -15.86 9.21
N THR A 12 9.41 -17.18 9.05
CA THR A 12 9.36 -17.81 7.72
C THR A 12 8.12 -17.38 6.96
N PHE A 13 6.94 -17.35 7.60
CA PHE A 13 5.73 -16.83 6.97
C PHE A 13 5.77 -15.31 6.76
N LYS A 14 6.40 -14.55 7.67
CA LYS A 14 6.58 -13.09 7.51
C LYS A 14 7.41 -12.77 6.26
N PHE A 15 8.57 -13.42 6.12
CA PHE A 15 9.51 -13.14 5.04
C PHE A 15 9.16 -13.88 3.76
N ASP A 16 8.47 -15.01 3.88
CA ASP A 16 8.11 -15.91 2.79
C ASP A 16 9.34 -16.31 1.95
N CYS A 17 10.40 -16.77 2.61
CA CYS A 17 11.71 -16.98 1.99
C CYS A 17 12.34 -18.32 2.42
N ASP A 18 12.61 -19.18 1.44
CA ASP A 18 13.18 -20.51 1.68
C ASP A 18 14.63 -20.45 2.14
N ARG A 19 15.42 -19.51 1.60
CA ARG A 19 16.80 -19.28 2.07
C ARG A 19 16.86 -18.80 3.52
N PHE A 20 15.92 -17.96 3.95
CA PHE A 20 15.82 -17.57 5.36
C PHE A 20 15.58 -18.78 6.26
N LEU A 21 14.60 -19.63 5.89
CA LEU A 21 14.31 -20.86 6.64
C LEU A 21 15.51 -21.80 6.65
N ARG A 22 16.17 -21.99 5.49
CA ARG A 22 17.34 -22.87 5.37
C ARG A 22 18.50 -22.42 6.25
N PHE A 23 18.76 -21.11 6.32
CA PHE A 23 19.81 -20.56 7.19
C PHE A 23 19.45 -20.67 8.67
N ARG A 24 18.18 -20.51 9.05
CA ARG A 24 17.72 -20.71 10.42
C ARG A 24 17.81 -22.16 10.88
N LEU A 25 17.59 -23.11 9.97
CA LEU A 25 17.70 -24.54 10.23
C LEU A 25 19.14 -25.07 10.06
N ALA A 26 20.08 -24.27 9.57
CA ALA A 26 21.47 -24.67 9.40
C ALA A 26 22.24 -24.74 10.73
N SER A 27 23.13 -25.71 10.85
CA SER A 27 24.13 -25.76 11.92
C SER A 27 25.08 -24.55 11.86
N ASP A 28 25.76 -24.25 12.97
CA ASP A 28 26.76 -23.16 13.00
C ASP A 28 27.91 -23.46 12.03
N ALA A 29 28.38 -24.71 11.96
CA ALA A 29 29.45 -25.13 11.04
C ALA A 29 29.07 -24.95 9.56
N GLU A 30 27.83 -25.29 9.20
CA GLU A 30 27.30 -25.03 7.86
C GLU A 30 27.30 -23.53 7.56
N ARG A 31 26.77 -22.70 8.47
CA ARG A 31 26.74 -21.24 8.28
C ARG A 31 28.13 -20.64 8.15
N ASP A 32 29.06 -21.07 8.99
CA ASP A 32 30.46 -20.63 8.98
C ASP A 32 31.15 -20.98 7.66
N SER A 33 30.84 -22.14 7.06
CA SER A 33 31.42 -22.57 5.77
C SER A 33 31.08 -21.62 4.61
N LEU A 34 29.93 -20.95 4.66
CA LEU A 34 29.49 -19.97 3.66
C LEU A 34 29.74 -18.51 4.09
N GLY A 35 30.35 -18.30 5.25
CA GLY A 35 30.50 -16.97 5.86
C GLY A 35 29.16 -16.30 6.20
N VAL A 36 28.09 -17.08 6.35
CA VAL A 36 26.76 -16.58 6.69
C VAL A 36 26.70 -16.34 8.19
N SER A 37 26.93 -15.08 8.59
CA SER A 37 26.62 -14.66 9.96
C SER A 37 25.20 -14.10 10.01
N ALA A 38 24.43 -14.51 11.02
CA ALA A 38 23.21 -13.80 11.35
C ALA A 38 23.61 -12.41 11.82
N GLU A 39 23.31 -11.39 11.03
CA GLU A 39 23.35 -10.04 11.54
C GLU A 39 22.15 -9.90 12.45
N THR A 40 22.32 -10.25 13.73
CA THR A 40 21.44 -9.71 14.76
C THR A 40 21.66 -8.21 14.70
N TYR A 41 20.88 -7.52 13.87
CA TYR A 41 21.03 -6.11 13.60
C TYR A 41 21.09 -5.45 14.97
N LYS A 42 22.25 -4.93 15.38
CA LYS A 42 22.45 -4.33 16.71
C LYS A 42 21.73 -2.99 16.70
N ARG A 43 20.40 -3.03 16.63
CA ARG A 43 19.48 -1.89 16.67
C ARG A 43 19.52 -1.38 18.10
N PRO A 44 20.18 -0.24 18.37
CA PRO A 44 20.17 0.32 19.71
C PRO A 44 18.71 0.58 20.09
N GLY A 45 18.28 0.14 21.27
CA GLY A 45 16.90 0.33 21.74
C GLY A 45 15.91 -0.77 21.38
N ILE A 46 16.29 -1.82 20.63
CA ILE A 46 15.37 -2.94 20.31
C ILE A 46 14.81 -3.65 21.55
N GLU A 47 15.61 -3.69 22.62
CA GLU A 47 15.20 -4.27 23.90
C GLU A 47 14.08 -3.47 24.58
N LEU A 48 13.94 -2.17 24.29
CA LEU A 48 12.84 -1.37 24.81
C LEU A 48 11.51 -1.74 24.16
N ILE A 49 11.52 -2.05 22.86
CA ILE A 49 10.33 -2.50 22.14
C ILE A 49 9.90 -3.87 22.66
N LYS A 50 10.86 -4.79 22.81
CA LYS A 50 10.58 -6.10 23.43
C LYS A 50 10.05 -5.96 24.85
N ALA A 51 10.62 -5.07 25.64
CA ALA A 51 10.16 -4.79 27.00
C ALA A 51 8.75 -4.17 27.02
N ALA A 52 8.44 -3.25 26.11
CA ALA A 52 7.10 -2.67 25.97
C ALA A 52 6.04 -3.72 25.58
N GLY A 53 6.37 -4.64 24.66
CA GLY A 53 5.52 -5.77 24.32
C GLY A 53 5.26 -6.68 25.52
N ARG A 54 6.31 -7.10 26.22
CA ARG A 54 6.18 -7.90 27.46
C ARG A 54 5.43 -7.18 28.57
N ARG A 55 5.57 -5.86 28.64
CA ARG A 55 4.83 -5.03 29.60
C ARG A 55 3.34 -5.03 29.27
N TRP A 56 2.98 -4.88 27.99
CA TRP A 56 1.60 -4.98 27.54
C TRP A 56 0.98 -6.35 27.86
N GLU A 57 1.69 -7.43 27.56
CA GLU A 57 1.30 -8.81 27.92
C GLU A 57 1.02 -8.90 29.43
N ALA A 58 1.98 -8.50 30.27
CA ALA A 58 1.84 -8.51 31.72
C ALA A 58 0.68 -7.62 32.24
N ASP A 59 0.41 -6.48 31.60
CA ASP A 59 -0.70 -5.61 31.98
C ASP A 59 -2.06 -6.27 31.68
N LYS A 60 -2.20 -6.97 30.54
CA LYS A 60 -3.43 -7.71 30.21
C LYS A 60 -3.61 -8.97 31.06
N TYR A 61 -2.52 -9.66 31.38
CA TYR A 61 -2.55 -10.75 32.36
C TYR A 61 -3.07 -10.26 33.71
N GLN A 62 -2.58 -9.11 34.17
CA GLN A 62 -3.04 -8.51 35.41
C GLN A 62 -4.51 -8.08 35.32
N ASP A 63 -4.95 -7.51 34.19
CA ASP A 63 -6.36 -7.19 33.98
C ASP A 63 -7.27 -8.42 34.12
N LEU A 64 -6.86 -9.56 33.54
CA LEU A 64 -7.59 -10.82 33.67
C LEU A 64 -7.60 -11.33 35.12
N ILE A 65 -6.47 -11.27 35.82
CA ILE A 65 -6.37 -11.68 37.23
C ILE A 65 -7.25 -10.80 38.12
N ASP A 66 -7.15 -9.47 37.98
CA ASP A 66 -7.86 -8.49 38.83
C ASP A 66 -9.39 -8.55 38.66
N THR A 67 -9.86 -9.04 37.52
CA THR A 67 -11.30 -9.10 37.18
C THR A 67 -11.92 -10.48 37.39
N SER A 68 -11.11 -11.50 37.65
CA SER A 68 -11.56 -12.88 37.90
C SER A 68 -11.67 -13.17 39.39
N ASP A 69 -12.51 -14.13 39.76
CA ASP A 69 -12.60 -14.61 41.15
C ASP A 69 -11.30 -15.32 41.60
N ASP A 70 -11.03 -15.27 42.91
CA ASP A 70 -9.86 -15.91 43.52
C ASP A 70 -9.76 -17.39 43.14
N GLY A 71 -8.59 -17.80 42.62
CA GLY A 71 -8.30 -19.19 42.22
C GLY A 71 -8.79 -19.60 40.84
N LYS A 72 -9.50 -18.74 40.08
CA LYS A 72 -9.93 -19.03 38.70
C LYS A 72 -8.81 -18.91 37.66
N VAL A 73 -7.77 -18.13 37.94
CA VAL A 73 -6.64 -17.92 37.03
C VAL A 73 -5.37 -18.47 37.66
N VAL A 74 -4.69 -19.39 36.96
CA VAL A 74 -3.41 -19.96 37.42
C VAL A 74 -2.26 -19.19 36.78
N PHE A 75 -1.36 -18.68 37.61
CA PHE A 75 -0.17 -17.94 37.20
C PHE A 75 0.95 -18.09 38.22
N LEU A 76 2.19 -17.78 37.81
CA LEU A 76 3.35 -17.69 38.70
C LEU A 76 4.10 -16.39 38.41
N LEU A 77 4.70 -15.79 39.43
CA LEU A 77 5.49 -14.56 39.30
C LEU A 77 6.96 -14.78 39.70
N GLU A 78 7.84 -14.04 39.05
CA GLU A 78 9.22 -13.87 39.48
C GLU A 78 9.32 -13.12 40.81
N ASP A 79 10.41 -13.36 41.53
CA ASP A 79 10.57 -12.81 42.89
C ASP A 79 10.94 -11.32 42.82
N LYS A 80 11.64 -10.91 41.76
CA LYS A 80 12.15 -9.56 41.54
C LYS A 80 11.37 -8.83 40.45
N VAL A 81 11.26 -7.52 40.62
CA VAL A 81 10.79 -6.61 39.57
C VAL A 81 11.88 -6.50 38.52
N ASP A 82 11.52 -6.62 37.25
CA ASP A 82 12.42 -6.34 36.13
C ASP A 82 12.45 -4.83 35.86
N ASP A 83 13.64 -4.24 35.77
CA ASP A 83 13.83 -2.78 35.66
C ASP A 83 13.30 -2.17 34.35
N LEU A 84 13.16 -2.98 33.30
CA LEU A 84 12.61 -2.54 32.00
C LEU A 84 11.09 -2.74 31.96
N LEU A 85 10.56 -3.82 32.55
CA LEU A 85 9.12 -4.02 32.69
C LEU A 85 8.50 -3.13 33.77
N GLY A 86 9.23 -2.79 34.84
CA GLY A 86 8.67 -2.12 36.02
C GLY A 86 7.61 -2.95 36.76
N ARG A 87 7.59 -4.28 36.55
CA ARG A 87 6.70 -5.27 37.20
C ARG A 87 7.46 -6.58 37.41
N LYS A 88 6.92 -7.46 38.26
CA LYS A 88 7.39 -8.84 38.38
C LYS A 88 7.02 -9.60 37.10
N PRO A 89 7.99 -10.16 36.36
CA PRO A 89 7.67 -10.99 35.20
C PRO A 89 6.85 -12.23 35.58
N PHE A 90 6.04 -12.72 34.64
CA PHE A 90 5.34 -13.99 34.78
C PHE A 90 6.30 -15.16 34.53
N LYS A 91 6.25 -16.16 35.41
CA LYS A 91 6.99 -17.42 35.30
C LYS A 91 6.19 -18.41 34.47
N LYS A 92 6.92 -19.24 33.72
CA LYS A 92 6.34 -20.35 32.98
C LYS A 92 5.74 -21.43 33.89
N ILE A 93 4.58 -21.95 33.51
CA ILE A 93 3.94 -23.10 34.16
C ILE A 93 4.38 -24.37 33.45
N GLN A 94 5.11 -25.25 34.14
CA GLN A 94 5.69 -26.46 33.53
C GLN A 94 4.84 -27.72 33.69
N ASN A 95 3.87 -27.70 34.61
CA ASN A 95 3.01 -28.82 35.00
C ASN A 95 1.59 -28.67 34.42
N LEU A 96 1.46 -28.16 33.20
CA LEU A 96 0.17 -27.90 32.53
C LEU A 96 -0.79 -29.10 32.62
N PHE A 97 -0.34 -30.29 32.25
CA PHE A 97 -1.22 -31.47 32.19
C PHE A 97 -1.64 -31.98 33.57
N ASP A 98 -0.87 -31.71 34.62
CA ASP A 98 -1.29 -32.02 36.00
C ASP A 98 -2.41 -31.07 36.46
N ILE A 99 -2.38 -29.81 36.03
CA ILE A 99 -3.44 -28.84 36.28
C ILE A 99 -4.72 -29.28 35.54
N LEU A 100 -4.62 -29.70 34.27
CA LEU A 100 -5.78 -30.16 33.50
C LEU A 100 -6.40 -31.47 34.03
N ARG A 101 -5.66 -32.26 34.81
CA ARG A 101 -6.20 -33.48 35.46
C ARG A 101 -7.00 -33.21 36.73
N GLN A 102 -6.99 -31.97 37.25
CA GLN A 102 -7.74 -31.63 38.46
C GLN A 102 -9.26 -31.73 38.24
N GLN A 103 -10.01 -32.05 39.30
CA GLN A 103 -11.45 -32.27 39.20
C GLN A 103 -12.20 -31.01 38.72
N GLU A 104 -11.79 -29.82 39.16
CA GLU A 104 -12.29 -28.55 38.64
C GLU A 104 -11.14 -27.81 37.95
N PRO A 105 -11.17 -27.66 36.61
CA PRO A 105 -10.14 -26.89 35.94
C PRO A 105 -10.27 -25.39 36.21
N PRO A 106 -9.15 -24.65 36.19
CA PRO A 106 -9.20 -23.19 36.23
C PRO A 106 -9.88 -22.63 34.97
N GLN A 107 -10.34 -21.38 35.04
CA GLN A 107 -10.88 -20.65 33.89
C GLN A 107 -9.75 -20.23 32.93
N ALA A 108 -8.57 -19.90 33.45
CA ALA A 108 -7.43 -19.53 32.63
C ALA A 108 -6.09 -19.97 33.22
N ILE A 109 -5.12 -20.25 32.34
CA ILE A 109 -3.74 -20.58 32.69
C ILE A 109 -2.81 -19.65 31.90
N ILE A 110 -1.97 -18.88 32.59
CA ILE A 110 -1.06 -17.90 31.98
C ILE A 110 0.34 -18.52 31.81
N GLU A 111 0.95 -18.34 30.64
CA GLU A 111 2.33 -18.75 30.32
C GLU A 111 2.58 -20.28 30.49
N ALA A 112 1.63 -21.10 30.04
CA ALA A 112 1.72 -22.56 30.10
C ALA A 112 2.74 -23.12 29.08
N GLU A 113 3.79 -23.79 29.55
CA GLU A 113 4.84 -24.38 28.70
C GLU A 113 4.62 -25.88 28.52
N PHE A 114 4.57 -26.33 27.26
CA PHE A 114 4.50 -27.76 26.92
C PHE A 114 5.41 -28.11 25.75
N THR A 115 5.68 -29.40 25.59
CA THR A 115 6.56 -29.91 24.54
C THR A 115 5.77 -30.13 23.25
N VAL A 116 6.30 -29.66 22.13
CA VAL A 116 5.65 -29.84 20.83
C VAL A 116 5.75 -31.30 20.40
N PRO A 117 4.63 -31.95 20.04
CA PRO A 117 4.66 -33.32 19.54
C PRO A 117 5.25 -33.36 18.12
N THR A 118 6.05 -34.38 17.83
CA THR A 118 6.70 -34.55 16.52
C THR A 118 5.71 -34.99 15.43
N ASN A 119 4.57 -35.56 15.82
CA ASN A 119 3.59 -36.19 14.93
C ASN A 119 2.32 -35.33 14.71
N ILE A 120 2.42 -34.00 14.77
CA ILE A 120 1.30 -33.11 14.35
C ILE A 120 0.86 -33.47 12.93
N THR A 121 1.84 -33.74 12.05
CA THR A 121 1.64 -34.29 10.71
C THR A 121 2.69 -35.36 10.40
N PRO A 122 2.41 -36.30 9.48
CA PRO A 122 3.42 -37.22 8.95
C PRO A 122 4.69 -36.52 8.43
N GLY A 123 4.53 -35.41 7.70
CA GLY A 123 5.67 -34.63 7.20
C GLY A 123 6.55 -34.03 8.30
N LEU A 124 5.95 -33.52 9.39
CA LEU A 124 6.74 -33.03 10.54
C LEU A 124 7.50 -34.16 11.23
N GLN A 125 6.85 -35.32 11.41
CA GLN A 125 7.49 -36.50 12.00
C GLN A 125 8.71 -36.92 11.19
N LYS A 126 8.54 -36.99 9.86
CA LYS A 126 9.64 -37.26 8.93
C LYS A 126 10.77 -36.22 9.02
N ALA A 127 10.45 -34.94 9.21
CA ALA A 127 11.46 -33.91 9.38
C ALA A 127 12.33 -34.14 10.63
N TYR A 128 11.72 -34.58 11.74
CA TYR A 128 12.45 -34.98 12.95
C TYR A 128 13.30 -36.22 12.72
N ASP A 129 12.72 -37.26 12.12
CA ASP A 129 13.36 -38.57 11.95
C ASP A 129 14.54 -38.52 10.96
N ASP A 130 14.36 -37.86 9.81
CA ASP A 130 15.33 -37.86 8.72
C ASP A 130 16.40 -36.77 8.86
N PHE A 131 16.08 -35.63 9.50
CA PHE A 131 16.96 -34.44 9.56
C PHE A 131 17.40 -34.06 10.99
N GLY A 132 16.97 -34.79 12.02
CA GLY A 132 17.45 -34.61 13.38
C GLY A 132 17.13 -33.23 13.98
N LEU A 133 15.91 -32.73 13.76
CA LEU A 133 15.45 -31.49 14.40
C LEU A 133 15.43 -31.64 15.93
N ASP A 134 15.85 -30.61 16.66
CA ASP A 134 15.75 -30.62 18.13
C ASP A 134 14.28 -30.50 18.55
N GLN A 135 13.91 -31.23 19.61
CA GLN A 135 12.60 -31.08 20.22
C GLN A 135 12.46 -29.69 20.85
N VAL A 136 11.35 -29.01 20.55
CA VAL A 136 11.08 -27.65 21.04
C VAL A 136 9.92 -27.63 22.03
N ARG A 137 9.94 -26.64 22.92
CA ARG A 137 8.82 -26.31 23.81
C ARG A 137 8.17 -25.02 23.35
N VAL A 138 6.85 -24.94 23.49
CA VAL A 138 6.06 -23.74 23.18
C VAL A 138 5.39 -23.24 24.43
N ARG A 139 5.04 -21.96 24.41
CA ARG A 139 4.45 -21.26 25.53
C ARG A 139 3.44 -20.24 25.00
N PRO A 140 2.15 -20.63 24.91
CA PRO A 140 1.07 -19.70 24.65
C PRO A 140 0.89 -18.73 25.82
N ASP A 141 0.42 -17.53 25.52
CA ASP A 141 0.26 -16.46 26.51
C ASP A 141 -0.83 -16.80 27.54
N ILE A 142 -2.04 -17.17 27.07
CA ILE A 142 -3.14 -17.59 27.93
C ILE A 142 -3.87 -18.79 27.30
N LEU A 143 -4.13 -19.82 28.11
CA LEU A 143 -5.09 -20.88 27.81
C LEU A 143 -6.39 -20.56 28.54
N TRP A 144 -7.45 -20.24 27.79
CA TRP A 144 -8.78 -19.96 28.30
C TRP A 144 -9.68 -21.18 28.18
N ILE A 145 -10.14 -21.71 29.31
CA ILE A 145 -10.88 -22.97 29.42
C ILE A 145 -12.35 -22.66 29.64
N ARG A 146 -13.20 -23.13 28.73
CA ARG A 146 -14.65 -22.89 28.73
C ARG A 146 -15.41 -24.21 28.81
N PRO A 147 -16.65 -24.22 29.30
CA PRO A 147 -17.54 -25.37 29.13
C PRO A 147 -17.67 -25.74 27.64
N GLY A 148 -17.68 -27.04 27.33
CA GLY A 148 -17.81 -27.50 25.95
C GLY A 148 -19.21 -27.28 25.37
N GLY A 149 -19.29 -27.35 24.05
CA GLY A 149 -20.53 -27.09 23.30
C GLY A 149 -20.67 -25.63 22.85
N THR A 150 -19.61 -24.83 23.00
CA THR A 150 -19.55 -23.45 22.52
C THR A 150 -19.04 -23.32 21.09
N GLY A 151 -18.46 -24.40 20.53
CA GLY A 151 -17.97 -24.43 19.16
C GLY A 151 -17.64 -25.85 18.68
N ALA A 152 -16.81 -25.93 17.63
CA ALA A 152 -16.30 -27.19 17.11
C ALA A 152 -14.84 -27.42 17.57
N PRO A 153 -14.43 -28.67 17.85
CA PRO A 153 -13.04 -28.98 18.14
C PRO A 153 -12.16 -28.83 16.89
N LEU A 154 -10.92 -28.37 17.06
CA LEU A 154 -9.93 -28.25 15.98
C LEU A 154 -9.58 -29.61 15.35
N ILE A 155 -9.46 -30.66 16.18
CA ILE A 155 -9.18 -32.03 15.75
C ILE A 155 -10.20 -32.97 16.40
N GLY A 156 -10.84 -33.83 15.60
CA GLY A 156 -11.75 -34.88 16.07
C GLY A 156 -13.13 -34.86 15.38
N ASN A 157 -13.93 -35.91 15.61
CA ASN A 157 -15.19 -36.16 14.90
C ASN A 157 -16.43 -35.46 15.51
N GLY A 158 -16.26 -34.28 16.12
CA GLY A 158 -17.39 -33.48 16.62
C GLY A 158 -18.09 -34.00 17.89
N THR A 159 -17.47 -34.90 18.65
CA THR A 159 -17.93 -35.22 20.02
C THR A 159 -17.74 -34.01 20.91
N VAL A 160 -18.81 -33.57 21.59
CA VAL A 160 -18.77 -32.41 22.48
C VAL A 160 -17.91 -32.76 23.71
N PRO A 161 -16.77 -32.06 23.93
CA PRO A 161 -15.95 -32.28 25.11
C PRO A 161 -16.63 -31.71 26.37
N GLU A 162 -16.15 -32.07 27.56
CA GLU A 162 -16.58 -31.39 28.79
C GLU A 162 -16.13 -29.92 28.80
N TYR A 163 -14.92 -29.66 28.28
CA TYR A 163 -14.33 -28.34 28.19
C TYR A 163 -13.66 -28.07 26.82
N GLU A 164 -13.73 -26.83 26.38
CA GLU A 164 -13.02 -26.30 25.22
C GLU A 164 -11.87 -25.38 25.67
N ILE A 165 -10.67 -25.59 25.12
CA ILE A 165 -9.50 -24.74 25.36
C ILE A 165 -9.32 -23.79 24.19
N HIS A 166 -9.46 -22.50 24.45
CA HIS A 166 -9.12 -21.42 23.53
C HIS A 166 -7.73 -20.88 23.83
N ILE A 167 -6.95 -20.66 22.78
CA ILE A 167 -5.64 -20.01 22.90
C ILE A 167 -5.81 -18.53 22.65
N ILE A 168 -5.42 -17.72 23.64
CA ILE A 168 -5.35 -16.27 23.53
C ILE A 168 -3.88 -15.88 23.51
N ASP A 169 -3.48 -15.26 22.41
CA ASP A 169 -2.15 -14.67 22.24
C ASP A 169 -2.27 -13.15 22.39
N VAL A 170 -1.54 -12.58 23.34
CA VAL A 170 -1.63 -11.16 23.67
C VAL A 170 -0.61 -10.41 22.83
N LYS A 171 -1.06 -9.38 22.12
CA LYS A 171 -0.17 -8.57 21.29
C LYS A 171 -0.43 -7.10 21.51
N MET A 172 0.66 -6.34 21.63
CA MET A 172 0.63 -4.88 21.69
C MET A 172 0.11 -4.26 20.38
N ALA A 173 0.15 -5.00 19.27
CA ALA A 173 -0.38 -4.55 17.99
C ALA A 173 -1.91 -4.48 18.02
N ALA A 174 -2.48 -3.31 17.70
CA ALA A 174 -3.92 -3.14 17.57
C ALA A 174 -4.51 -3.98 16.43
N GLU A 175 -3.74 -4.15 15.34
CA GLU A 175 -4.09 -5.01 14.21
C GLU A 175 -3.13 -6.21 14.16
N PRO A 176 -3.63 -7.43 14.41
CA PRO A 176 -2.84 -8.64 14.26
C PRO A 176 -2.42 -8.88 12.80
N SER A 177 -1.30 -9.57 12.61
CA SER A 177 -0.75 -9.87 11.28
C SER A 177 -0.72 -11.38 11.03
N LEU A 178 -0.48 -11.78 9.77
CA LEU A 178 -0.29 -13.18 9.37
C LEU A 178 0.66 -13.96 10.28
N ARG A 179 1.73 -13.29 10.75
CA ARG A 179 2.69 -13.85 11.69
C ARG A 179 2.02 -14.33 12.98
N HIS A 180 1.14 -13.50 13.57
CA HIS A 180 0.44 -13.81 14.80
C HIS A 180 -0.56 -14.94 14.58
N PHE A 181 -1.33 -14.89 13.48
CA PHE A 181 -2.28 -15.95 13.14
C PHE A 181 -1.60 -17.31 12.97
N THR A 182 -0.43 -17.35 12.33
CA THR A 182 0.35 -18.59 12.16
C THR A 182 0.89 -19.12 13.50
N GLU A 183 1.39 -18.24 14.36
CA GLU A 183 1.91 -18.62 15.69
C GLU A 183 0.80 -19.25 16.56
N VAL A 184 -0.38 -18.63 16.59
CA VAL A 184 -1.53 -19.12 17.37
C VAL A 184 -2.09 -20.43 16.81
N THR A 185 -2.12 -20.57 15.48
CA THR A 185 -2.53 -21.83 14.82
C THR A 185 -1.55 -22.97 15.14
N TYR A 186 -0.25 -22.68 15.14
CA TYR A 186 0.78 -23.67 15.51
C TYR A 186 0.63 -24.16 16.95
N TYR A 187 0.37 -23.25 17.90
CA TYR A 187 0.08 -23.64 19.28
C TYR A 187 -1.16 -24.52 19.38
N ALA A 188 -2.22 -24.20 18.64
CA ALA A 188 -3.48 -24.93 18.70
C ALA A 188 -3.31 -26.36 18.18
N LEU A 189 -2.63 -26.54 17.05
CA LEU A 189 -2.33 -27.86 16.50
C LEU A 189 -1.42 -28.70 17.41
N ALA A 190 -0.39 -28.06 17.98
CA ALA A 190 0.49 -28.73 18.93
C ALA A 190 -0.28 -29.17 20.18
N LEU A 191 -1.05 -28.27 20.79
CA LEU A 191 -1.81 -28.55 22.01
C LEU A 191 -2.90 -29.61 21.76
N ALA A 192 -3.63 -29.53 20.65
CA ALA A 192 -4.66 -30.50 20.30
C ALA A 192 -4.08 -31.91 20.18
N THR A 193 -2.91 -32.04 19.56
CA THR A 193 -2.20 -33.31 19.45
C THR A 193 -1.72 -33.81 20.82
N THR A 194 -1.14 -32.94 21.65
CA THR A 194 -0.67 -33.32 23.00
C THR A 194 -1.82 -33.72 23.93
N ILE A 195 -2.97 -33.05 23.88
CA ILE A 195 -4.16 -33.42 24.67
C ILE A 195 -4.60 -34.87 24.39
N GLN A 196 -4.52 -35.31 23.13
CA GLN A 196 -4.81 -36.70 22.77
C GLN A 196 -3.75 -37.66 23.31
N GLN A 197 -2.46 -37.31 23.22
CA GLN A 197 -1.35 -38.13 23.73
C GLN A 197 -1.37 -38.29 25.25
N GLU A 198 -1.79 -37.26 25.97
CA GLU A 198 -1.90 -37.26 27.43
C GLU A 198 -3.19 -37.95 27.93
N GLY A 199 -4.00 -38.50 27.02
CA GLY A 199 -5.25 -39.21 27.33
C GLY A 199 -6.39 -38.28 27.80
N LEU A 200 -6.30 -36.98 27.52
CA LEU A 200 -7.24 -35.96 27.96
C LEU A 200 -8.34 -35.64 26.93
N GLY A 201 -8.29 -36.24 25.74
CA GLY A 201 -9.18 -35.95 24.62
C GLY A 201 -10.68 -36.24 24.84
N GLY A 202 -11.03 -37.05 25.85
CA GLY A 202 -12.43 -37.25 26.25
C GLY A 202 -13.01 -36.11 27.10
N ARG A 203 -12.13 -35.28 27.69
CA ARG A 203 -12.49 -34.20 28.61
C ARG A 203 -12.26 -32.82 28.01
N TYR A 204 -11.14 -32.65 27.32
CA TYR A 204 -10.76 -31.39 26.69
C TYR A 204 -10.64 -31.55 25.19
N ALA A 205 -11.08 -30.54 24.45
CA ALA A 205 -10.66 -30.33 23.08
C ALA A 205 -10.16 -28.90 22.91
N VAL A 206 -9.20 -28.69 22.00
CA VAL A 206 -8.80 -27.34 21.59
C VAL A 206 -9.84 -26.82 20.61
N SER A 207 -10.29 -25.58 20.81
CA SER A 207 -11.29 -24.95 19.96
C SER A 207 -10.77 -24.72 18.54
N ALA A 208 -11.65 -24.85 17.55
CA ALA A 208 -11.39 -24.42 16.18
C ALA A 208 -11.43 -22.88 16.02
N GLU A 209 -11.81 -22.15 17.07
CA GLU A 209 -11.76 -20.68 17.08
C GLU A 209 -10.51 -20.18 17.82
N GLY A 210 -9.54 -19.66 17.07
CA GLY A 210 -8.36 -19.00 17.62
C GLY A 210 -8.64 -17.57 18.04
N THR A 211 -7.87 -17.06 19.00
CA THR A 211 -8.07 -15.69 19.50
C THR A 211 -6.77 -14.93 19.74
N ILE A 212 -6.79 -13.63 19.47
CA ILE A 212 -5.72 -12.70 19.79
C ILE A 212 -6.31 -11.57 20.63
N TRP A 213 -5.62 -11.21 21.72
CA TRP A 213 -5.93 -10.01 22.48
C TRP A 213 -5.12 -8.84 21.90
N PRO A 214 -5.76 -7.91 21.15
CA PRO A 214 -5.04 -6.83 20.48
C PRO A 214 -4.62 -5.71 21.42
N GLY A 215 -3.73 -4.87 20.91
CA GLY A 215 -3.40 -3.58 21.50
C GLY A 215 -4.61 -2.66 21.56
N SER A 216 -4.72 -1.85 22.60
CA SER A 216 -5.78 -0.85 22.75
C SER A 216 -5.19 0.51 23.17
N HIS A 217 -5.71 1.58 22.58
CA HIS A 217 -5.41 2.95 23.00
C HIS A 217 -6.21 3.38 24.25
N ASP A 218 -7.22 2.58 24.65
CA ASP A 218 -7.86 2.64 25.96
C ASP A 218 -7.41 1.44 26.82
N ILE A 219 -6.57 1.72 27.81
CA ILE A 219 -5.99 0.71 28.70
C ILE A 219 -7.09 0.01 29.54
N ASN A 220 -8.17 0.71 29.86
CA ASN A 220 -9.25 0.22 30.73
C ASN A 220 -10.40 -0.43 29.98
N ALA A 221 -10.35 -0.50 28.64
CA ALA A 221 -11.44 -1.00 27.80
C ALA A 221 -12.02 -2.34 28.29
N PHE A 222 -11.15 -3.33 28.56
CA PHE A 222 -11.56 -4.64 29.05
C PHE A 222 -12.21 -4.58 30.45
N ARG A 223 -11.59 -3.85 31.40
CA ARG A 223 -12.14 -3.71 32.77
C ARG A 223 -13.52 -3.03 32.75
N ASN A 224 -13.70 -2.04 31.88
CA ASN A 224 -14.98 -1.35 31.70
C ASN A 224 -16.04 -2.31 31.14
N LEU A 225 -15.68 -3.18 30.18
CA LEU A 225 -16.58 -4.22 29.67
C LEU A 225 -16.97 -5.23 30.75
N VAL A 226 -16.02 -5.70 31.57
CA VAL A 226 -16.33 -6.60 32.70
C VAL A 226 -17.33 -5.93 33.64
N GLN A 227 -17.08 -4.69 34.07
CA GLN A 227 -18.00 -3.95 34.94
C GLN A 227 -19.39 -3.77 34.30
N LEU A 228 -19.45 -3.53 32.99
CA LEU A 228 -20.71 -3.42 32.25
C LEU A 228 -21.50 -4.73 32.28
N TYR A 229 -20.87 -5.88 32.00
CA TYR A 229 -21.54 -7.18 32.03
C TYR A 229 -21.93 -7.60 33.44
N GLN A 230 -21.11 -7.24 34.43
CA GLN A 230 -21.41 -7.46 35.84
C GLN A 230 -22.63 -6.63 36.28
N ALA A 231 -22.73 -5.37 35.85
CA ALA A 231 -23.90 -4.53 36.06
C ALA A 231 -25.17 -5.02 35.33
N LYS A 232 -25.00 -5.71 34.19
CA LYS A 232 -26.09 -6.39 33.46
C LYS A 232 -26.50 -7.74 34.11
N GLY A 233 -25.79 -8.20 35.13
CA GLY A 233 -26.08 -9.47 35.80
C GLY A 233 -25.65 -10.71 35.02
N ALA A 234 -24.63 -10.60 34.15
CA ALA A 234 -24.07 -11.75 33.44
C ALA A 234 -23.50 -12.79 34.43
N ALA A 235 -23.71 -14.08 34.15
CA ALA A 235 -23.22 -15.17 35.00
C ALA A 235 -21.69 -15.31 34.97
N ASP A 236 -21.06 -14.97 33.83
CA ASP A 236 -19.61 -14.91 33.66
C ASP A 236 -19.21 -13.63 32.90
N PRO A 237 -19.15 -12.48 33.61
CA PRO A 237 -18.83 -11.20 32.98
C PRO A 237 -17.46 -11.15 32.31
N VAL A 238 -16.50 -11.93 32.81
CA VAL A 238 -15.13 -11.99 32.28
C VAL A 238 -15.12 -12.66 30.92
N SER A 239 -15.80 -13.81 30.79
CA SER A 239 -15.92 -14.52 29.51
C SER A 239 -16.68 -13.71 28.44
N GLU A 240 -17.71 -12.97 28.83
CA GLU A 240 -18.44 -12.06 27.92
C GLU A 240 -17.54 -10.90 27.46
N ALA A 241 -16.81 -10.27 28.39
CA ALA A 241 -15.86 -9.21 28.06
C ALA A 241 -14.71 -9.70 27.17
N LEU A 242 -14.18 -10.91 27.41
CA LEU A 242 -13.18 -11.53 26.53
C LEU A 242 -13.74 -11.75 25.13
N SER A 243 -14.96 -12.29 25.02
CA SER A 243 -15.59 -12.56 23.72
C SER A 243 -15.77 -11.30 22.87
N GLU A 244 -15.99 -10.14 23.49
CA GLU A 244 -16.09 -8.83 22.81
C GLU A 244 -14.73 -8.18 22.54
N THR A 245 -13.71 -8.48 23.36
CA THR A 245 -12.36 -7.88 23.26
C THR A 245 -11.46 -8.59 22.24
N LEU A 246 -11.62 -9.91 22.10
CA LEU A 246 -10.70 -10.75 21.33
C LEU A 246 -10.99 -10.71 19.83
N ILE A 247 -9.93 -10.67 19.02
CA ILE A 247 -10.02 -10.84 17.56
C ILE A 247 -9.94 -12.32 17.24
N ARG A 248 -10.95 -12.82 16.52
CA ARG A 248 -11.01 -14.21 16.05
C ARG A 248 -10.01 -14.47 14.94
N VAL A 249 -9.33 -15.62 15.01
CA VAL A 249 -8.42 -16.11 13.98
C VAL A 249 -9.13 -17.22 13.19
N PRO A 250 -9.24 -17.11 11.85
CA PRO A 250 -9.85 -18.13 11.02
C PRO A 250 -8.91 -19.34 10.88
N TYR A 251 -8.90 -20.24 11.86
CA TYR A 251 -8.03 -21.42 11.84
C TYR A 251 -8.26 -22.31 10.63
N GLU A 252 -9.49 -22.43 10.14
CA GLU A 252 -9.82 -23.19 8.93
C GLU A 252 -8.98 -22.80 7.71
N VAL A 253 -8.56 -21.53 7.62
CA VAL A 253 -7.68 -21.04 6.56
C VAL A 253 -6.21 -21.34 6.90
N TYR A 254 -5.78 -21.00 8.12
CA TYR A 254 -4.37 -21.05 8.49
C TYR A 254 -3.84 -22.45 8.82
N GLU A 255 -4.69 -23.34 9.32
CA GLU A 255 -4.36 -24.74 9.59
C GLU A 255 -3.88 -25.43 8.31
N VAL A 256 -4.59 -25.23 7.19
CA VAL A 256 -4.23 -25.80 5.89
C VAL A 256 -2.82 -25.35 5.51
N HIS A 257 -2.52 -24.06 5.65
CA HIS A 257 -1.20 -23.51 5.32
C HIS A 257 -0.08 -24.02 6.23
N VAL A 258 -0.33 -24.14 7.55
CA VAL A 258 0.66 -24.67 8.51
C VAL A 258 0.90 -26.17 8.26
N LYS A 259 -0.14 -26.95 7.99
CA LYS A 259 -0.01 -28.36 7.64
C LYS A 259 0.74 -28.56 6.32
N GLN A 260 0.37 -27.81 5.27
CA GLN A 260 1.09 -27.83 3.98
C GLN A 260 2.57 -27.44 4.14
N PHE A 261 2.87 -26.49 5.04
CA PHE A 261 4.24 -26.15 5.36
C PHE A 261 5.02 -27.35 5.91
N PHE A 262 4.46 -28.10 6.86
CA PHE A 262 5.11 -29.30 7.40
C PHE A 262 5.20 -30.45 6.40
N GLU A 263 4.18 -30.64 5.56
CA GLU A 263 4.09 -31.76 4.62
C GLU A 263 4.97 -31.59 3.37
N ASP A 264 5.24 -30.36 2.94
CA ASP A 264 5.97 -30.10 1.70
C ASP A 264 7.13 -29.12 1.90
N ARG A 265 6.84 -27.85 2.23
CA ARG A 265 7.83 -26.78 2.22
C ARG A 265 9.01 -27.03 3.17
N LEU A 266 8.74 -27.48 4.40
CA LEU A 266 9.77 -27.76 5.40
C LEU A 266 10.73 -28.87 4.91
N LEU A 267 10.19 -29.98 4.43
CA LEU A 267 10.96 -31.11 3.93
C LEU A 267 11.79 -30.72 2.72
N ARG A 268 11.20 -30.03 1.75
CA ARG A 268 11.91 -29.52 0.56
C ARG A 268 13.08 -28.63 0.96
N VAL A 269 12.86 -27.69 1.89
CA VAL A 269 13.92 -26.76 2.32
C VAL A 269 15.04 -27.50 3.07
N LEU A 270 14.71 -28.45 3.95
CA LEU A 270 15.71 -29.27 4.64
C LEU A 270 16.57 -30.12 3.68
N GLN A 271 15.98 -30.59 2.58
CA GLN A 271 16.68 -31.33 1.52
C GLN A 271 17.57 -30.45 0.64
N THR A 272 17.32 -29.13 0.61
CA THR A 272 18.00 -28.20 -0.28
C THR A 272 19.33 -27.73 0.33
N GLY A 273 20.38 -27.66 -0.48
CA GLY A 273 21.65 -27.04 -0.09
C GLY A 273 21.47 -25.56 0.29
N MET A 274 22.30 -25.04 1.19
CA MET A 274 22.20 -23.63 1.61
C MET A 274 22.36 -22.63 0.45
N GLU A 275 23.24 -22.93 -0.51
CA GLU A 275 23.46 -22.09 -1.69
C GLU A 275 22.33 -22.20 -2.72
N ASP A 276 21.63 -23.34 -2.76
CA ASP A 276 20.56 -23.62 -3.73
C ASP A 276 19.18 -23.12 -3.28
N ALA A 277 19.03 -22.82 -1.98
CA ALA A 277 17.76 -22.36 -1.43
C ALA A 277 17.28 -21.06 -2.10
N SER A 278 16.04 -21.06 -2.58
CA SER A 278 15.44 -19.93 -3.32
C SER A 278 15.33 -18.67 -2.46
N TRP A 279 15.52 -17.52 -3.09
CA TRP A 279 15.56 -16.23 -2.44
C TRP A 279 15.27 -15.11 -3.43
N HIS A 280 14.76 -14.00 -2.91
CA HIS A 280 14.54 -12.78 -3.67
C HIS A 280 14.59 -11.58 -2.72
N VAL A 281 15.57 -10.69 -2.89
CA VAL A 281 15.69 -9.49 -2.05
C VAL A 281 14.64 -8.47 -2.46
N GLY A 282 13.84 -8.01 -1.51
CA GLY A 282 12.85 -6.95 -1.72
C GLY A 282 12.38 -6.35 -0.38
N PRO A 283 11.31 -5.51 -0.38
CA PRO A 283 10.85 -4.82 0.82
C PRO A 283 10.54 -5.72 2.01
N LYS A 284 10.06 -6.96 1.78
CA LYS A 284 9.82 -7.95 2.85
C LYS A 284 11.09 -8.29 3.63
N CYS A 285 12.28 -8.18 3.03
CA CYS A 285 13.55 -8.46 3.67
C CYS A 285 13.96 -7.40 4.71
N GLN A 286 13.20 -6.32 4.85
CA GLN A 286 13.42 -5.34 5.92
C GLN A 286 13.42 -6.07 7.28
N LEU A 287 14.49 -5.88 8.04
CA LEU A 287 14.74 -6.55 9.34
C LEU A 287 15.01 -8.06 9.27
N CYS A 288 15.32 -8.62 8.10
CA CYS A 288 15.84 -9.99 8.00
C CYS A 288 17.32 -10.02 8.43
N ASP A 289 17.69 -10.98 9.28
CA ASP A 289 19.06 -11.13 9.82
C ASP A 289 20.11 -11.45 8.74
N TYR A 290 19.66 -11.88 7.55
CA TYR A 290 20.54 -12.30 6.45
C TYR A 290 20.43 -11.40 5.21
N VAL A 291 19.73 -10.26 5.30
CA VAL A 291 19.49 -9.39 4.13
C VAL A 291 20.78 -8.86 3.53
N ARG A 292 21.78 -8.53 4.35
CA ARG A 292 23.08 -8.03 3.86
C ARG A 292 23.78 -9.07 3.00
N TYR A 293 23.91 -10.31 3.50
CA TYR A 293 24.48 -11.42 2.74
C TYR A 293 23.76 -11.58 1.39
N CYS A 294 22.42 -11.55 1.39
CA CYS A 294 21.65 -11.69 0.15
C CYS A 294 21.83 -10.50 -0.81
N ARG A 295 21.99 -9.27 -0.32
CA ARG A 295 22.25 -8.07 -1.15
C ARG A 295 23.64 -8.09 -1.77
N ASP A 296 24.63 -8.48 -0.99
CA ASP A 296 26.02 -8.61 -1.45
C ASP A 296 26.07 -9.70 -2.53
N LYS A 297 25.48 -10.87 -2.26
CA LYS A 297 25.33 -11.95 -3.24
C LYS A 297 24.56 -11.54 -4.49
N ALA A 298 23.47 -10.77 -4.35
CA ALA A 298 22.72 -10.26 -5.50
C ALA A 298 23.58 -9.39 -6.40
N SER A 299 24.42 -8.56 -5.80
CA SER A 299 25.34 -7.70 -6.53
C SER A 299 26.45 -8.50 -7.22
N GLU A 300 26.99 -9.51 -6.54
CA GLU A 300 28.05 -10.39 -7.08
C GLU A 300 27.61 -11.19 -8.31
N CYS A 301 26.39 -11.74 -8.30
CA CYS A 301 25.89 -12.60 -9.40
C CYS A 301 24.93 -11.89 -10.37
N ASP A 302 24.82 -10.57 -10.29
CA ASP A 302 23.85 -9.76 -11.06
C ASP A 302 22.40 -10.30 -10.98
N HIS A 303 21.97 -10.68 -9.78
CA HIS A 303 20.69 -11.35 -9.58
C HIS A 303 19.48 -10.48 -9.99
N LEU A 304 18.46 -11.10 -10.56
CA LEU A 304 17.21 -10.41 -10.95
C LEU A 304 16.54 -9.62 -9.83
N SER A 305 16.70 -10.05 -8.56
CA SER A 305 16.13 -9.32 -7.41
C SER A 305 16.75 -7.94 -7.17
N ARG A 306 17.80 -7.57 -7.90
CA ARG A 306 18.31 -6.18 -7.92
C ARG A 306 17.30 -5.23 -8.56
N LEU A 307 16.39 -5.73 -9.41
CA LEU A 307 15.40 -4.90 -10.09
C LEU A 307 14.24 -4.56 -9.16
N ALA A 308 14.05 -3.26 -8.92
CA ALA A 308 12.89 -2.77 -8.18
C ALA A 308 11.58 -3.14 -8.91
N TRP A 309 10.58 -3.55 -8.13
CA TRP A 309 9.25 -4.01 -8.58
C TRP A 309 9.20 -5.25 -9.48
N LEU A 310 10.30 -6.00 -9.59
CA LEU A 310 10.23 -7.39 -10.06
C LEU A 310 9.93 -8.28 -8.84
N ASN A 311 8.84 -9.04 -8.87
CA ASN A 311 8.52 -9.94 -7.76
C ASN A 311 9.20 -11.32 -7.91
N GLN A 312 9.17 -12.14 -6.86
CA GLN A 312 9.81 -13.46 -6.87
C GLN A 312 9.26 -14.38 -7.97
N GLY A 313 7.94 -14.48 -8.14
CA GLY A 313 7.33 -15.35 -9.16
C GLY A 313 7.69 -14.92 -10.59
N GLN A 314 7.72 -13.61 -10.86
CA GLN A 314 8.21 -13.07 -12.13
C GLN A 314 9.68 -13.42 -12.37
N ALA A 315 10.52 -13.28 -11.34
CA ALA A 315 11.93 -13.64 -11.43
C ALA A 315 12.15 -15.16 -11.59
N GLU A 316 11.28 -16.00 -11.05
CA GLU A 316 11.28 -17.46 -11.26
C GLU A 316 10.89 -17.81 -12.69
N LEU A 317 9.84 -17.17 -13.24
CA LEU A 317 9.42 -17.36 -14.62
C LEU A 317 10.54 -16.95 -15.61
N LEU A 318 11.19 -15.80 -15.39
CA LEU A 318 12.35 -15.37 -16.18
C LEU A 318 13.49 -16.41 -16.13
N ARG A 319 13.84 -16.89 -14.93
CA ARG A 319 14.90 -17.90 -14.74
C ARG A 319 14.56 -19.22 -15.42
N SER A 320 13.31 -19.66 -15.36
CA SER A 320 12.85 -20.90 -16.02
C SER A 320 12.96 -20.84 -17.55
N ASN A 321 12.96 -19.63 -18.13
CA ASN A 321 13.18 -19.37 -19.56
C ASN A 321 14.64 -18.96 -19.88
N GLY A 322 15.58 -19.15 -18.96
CA GLY A 322 17.01 -18.90 -19.18
C GLY A 322 17.45 -17.44 -19.07
N ILE A 323 16.60 -16.55 -18.51
CA ILE A 323 16.95 -15.17 -18.17
C ILE A 323 17.24 -15.11 -16.67
N THR A 324 18.51 -15.10 -16.28
CA THR A 324 18.94 -15.23 -14.87
C THR A 324 19.53 -13.97 -14.26
N THR A 325 19.91 -12.99 -15.08
CA THR A 325 20.60 -11.76 -14.66
C THR A 325 19.89 -10.50 -15.15
N THR A 326 20.19 -9.36 -14.53
CA THR A 326 19.61 -8.08 -14.98
C THR A 326 20.12 -7.65 -16.35
N ALA A 327 21.40 -7.90 -16.64
CA ALA A 327 21.98 -7.71 -17.96
C ALA A 327 21.30 -8.62 -19.02
N GLY A 328 21.09 -9.90 -18.69
CA GLY A 328 20.41 -10.85 -19.57
C GLY A 328 18.96 -10.46 -19.87
N LEU A 329 18.24 -9.89 -18.89
CA LEU A 329 16.90 -9.35 -19.12
C LEU A 329 16.92 -8.17 -20.09
N THR A 330 17.87 -7.26 -19.93
CA THR A 330 18.02 -6.11 -20.84
C THR A 330 18.23 -6.56 -22.27
N GLU A 331 19.16 -7.51 -22.47
CA GLU A 331 19.46 -8.07 -23.78
C GLU A 331 18.24 -8.75 -24.40
N ALA A 332 17.59 -9.64 -23.65
CA ALA A 332 16.43 -10.40 -24.11
C ALA A 332 15.26 -9.49 -24.54
N VAL A 333 14.95 -8.46 -23.74
CA VAL A 333 13.89 -7.48 -24.06
C VAL A 333 14.27 -6.62 -25.27
N THR A 334 15.53 -6.15 -25.34
CA THR A 334 15.98 -5.23 -26.41
C THR A 334 16.08 -5.94 -27.76
N THR A 335 16.52 -7.19 -27.76
CA THR A 335 16.65 -8.01 -28.98
C THR A 335 15.38 -8.77 -29.34
N ALA A 336 14.39 -8.79 -28.43
CA ALA A 336 13.15 -9.56 -28.55
C ALA A 336 13.40 -11.05 -28.88
N ASP A 337 14.40 -11.64 -28.23
CA ASP A 337 14.83 -13.02 -28.47
C ASP A 337 13.79 -14.08 -28.06
N ASP A 338 14.01 -15.34 -28.47
CA ASP A 338 13.08 -16.45 -28.22
C ASP A 338 12.79 -16.68 -26.71
N ARG A 339 13.76 -16.35 -25.84
CA ARG A 339 13.59 -16.46 -24.38
C ARG A 339 12.56 -15.43 -23.91
N TRP A 340 12.68 -14.19 -24.38
CA TRP A 340 11.72 -13.14 -24.07
C TRP A 340 10.34 -13.42 -24.66
N GLN A 341 10.26 -13.90 -25.91
CA GLN A 341 8.99 -14.30 -26.52
C GLN A 341 8.25 -15.34 -25.67
N SER A 342 8.94 -16.40 -25.25
CA SER A 342 8.37 -17.44 -24.38
C SER A 342 7.83 -16.88 -23.05
N VAL A 343 8.50 -15.86 -22.49
CA VAL A 343 8.09 -15.19 -21.25
C VAL A 343 6.82 -14.36 -21.45
N ILE A 344 6.74 -13.56 -22.52
CA ILE A 344 5.60 -12.68 -22.75
C ILE A 344 4.36 -13.43 -23.23
N ASP A 345 4.54 -14.57 -23.89
CA ASP A 345 3.45 -15.51 -24.23
C ASP A 345 2.85 -16.17 -22.98
N SER A 346 3.68 -16.36 -21.94
CA SER A 346 3.26 -16.96 -20.67
C SER A 346 2.77 -15.94 -19.63
N SER A 347 3.06 -14.64 -19.81
CA SER A 347 2.78 -13.61 -18.81
C SER A 347 2.52 -12.23 -19.40
N HIS A 348 1.25 -11.85 -19.45
CA HIS A 348 0.82 -10.50 -19.86
C HIS A 348 1.39 -9.38 -18.97
N GLN A 349 1.60 -9.65 -17.67
CA GLN A 349 2.19 -8.65 -16.77
C GLN A 349 3.65 -8.35 -17.14
N LEU A 350 4.45 -9.39 -17.44
CA LEU A 350 5.84 -9.19 -17.88
C LEU A 350 5.89 -8.56 -19.27
N ARG A 351 4.96 -8.89 -20.17
CA ARG A 351 4.79 -8.21 -21.44
C ARG A 351 4.58 -6.71 -21.26
N ALA A 352 3.68 -6.32 -20.36
CA ALA A 352 3.37 -4.91 -20.05
C ALA A 352 4.53 -4.17 -19.35
N ASP A 353 5.19 -4.82 -18.39
CA ASP A 353 6.25 -4.20 -17.59
C ASP A 353 7.65 -4.27 -18.23
N GLY A 354 7.82 -5.10 -19.28
CA GLY A 354 9.09 -5.42 -19.92
C GLY A 354 9.96 -4.21 -20.25
N PRO A 355 9.45 -3.21 -21.00
CA PRO A 355 10.21 -2.00 -21.31
C PRO A 355 10.71 -1.27 -20.06
N ALA A 356 9.85 -1.13 -19.03
CA ALA A 356 10.23 -0.46 -17.80
C ALA A 356 11.26 -1.27 -16.99
N LEU A 357 11.14 -2.60 -16.96
CA LEU A 357 12.11 -3.48 -16.31
C LEU A 357 13.47 -3.42 -17.01
N ALA A 358 13.49 -3.41 -18.35
CA ALA A 358 14.71 -3.25 -19.13
C ALA A 358 15.36 -1.88 -18.89
N THR A 359 14.60 -0.79 -18.86
CA THR A 359 15.13 0.54 -18.51
C THR A 359 15.73 0.56 -17.10
N ARG A 360 15.09 -0.08 -16.12
CA ARG A 360 15.64 -0.19 -14.74
C ARG A 360 16.93 -1.00 -14.70
N ALA A 361 16.99 -2.12 -15.41
CA ALA A 361 18.18 -2.95 -15.50
C ALA A 361 19.36 -2.20 -16.17
N ARG A 362 19.07 -1.47 -17.25
CA ARG A 362 20.04 -0.56 -17.88
C ARG A 362 20.51 0.52 -16.92
N SER A 363 19.59 1.18 -16.21
CA SER A 363 19.92 2.22 -15.25
C SER A 363 20.88 1.72 -14.15
N LEU A 364 20.67 0.50 -13.63
CA LEU A 364 21.59 -0.14 -12.68
C LEU A 364 22.99 -0.38 -13.26
N THR A 365 23.09 -0.70 -14.55
CA THR A 365 24.35 -0.96 -15.25
C THR A 365 25.08 0.32 -15.60
N GLU A 366 24.36 1.32 -16.12
CA GLU A 366 24.89 2.62 -16.54
C GLU A 366 25.18 3.55 -15.33
N GLY A 367 24.57 3.28 -14.17
CA GLY A 367 24.75 4.09 -12.96
C GLY A 367 24.08 5.46 -13.04
N ALA A 368 23.08 5.63 -13.91
CA ALA A 368 22.43 6.90 -14.20
C ALA A 368 20.90 6.75 -14.28
N PRO A 369 20.11 7.78 -13.92
CA PRO A 369 18.67 7.76 -14.10
C PRO A 369 18.30 7.79 -15.58
N LEU A 370 17.44 6.88 -16.02
CA LEU A 370 16.99 6.74 -17.41
C LEU A 370 15.47 6.90 -17.52
N PRO A 371 14.96 7.68 -18.48
CA PRO A 371 13.52 7.74 -18.76
C PRO A 371 13.03 6.37 -19.25
N VAL A 372 11.82 5.97 -18.82
CA VAL A 372 11.10 4.88 -19.48
C VAL A 372 10.39 5.45 -20.70
N ASP A 373 10.62 4.87 -21.88
CA ASP A 373 10.13 5.44 -23.13
C ASP A 373 8.59 5.43 -23.22
N GLY A 374 8.04 6.48 -23.84
CA GLY A 374 6.60 6.68 -24.03
C GLY A 374 5.77 6.97 -22.77
N ARG A 375 6.25 6.63 -21.57
CA ARG A 375 5.47 6.75 -20.32
C ARG A 375 5.25 8.19 -19.88
N ARG A 376 4.01 8.49 -19.49
CA ARG A 376 3.56 9.77 -18.91
C ARG A 376 2.81 9.52 -17.61
N SER A 377 2.71 10.55 -16.77
CA SER A 377 2.00 10.44 -15.49
C SER A 377 0.86 11.45 -15.38
N ALA A 378 -0.35 10.94 -15.22
CA ALA A 378 -1.54 11.73 -14.87
C ALA A 378 -1.73 11.86 -13.34
N MET A 379 -0.72 11.49 -12.53
CA MET A 379 -0.81 11.51 -11.06
C MET A 379 -0.12 12.72 -10.43
N ILE A 380 0.72 13.46 -11.17
CA ILE A 380 1.49 14.60 -10.66
C ILE A 380 1.33 15.80 -11.59
N PRO A 381 1.10 17.02 -11.07
CA PRO A 381 0.98 18.19 -11.91
C PRO A 381 2.36 18.76 -12.30
N ALA A 382 2.49 19.14 -13.58
CA ALA A 382 3.68 19.81 -14.11
C ALA A 382 4.00 21.14 -13.41
N TRP A 383 2.97 21.80 -12.86
CA TRP A 383 3.08 23.05 -12.13
C TRP A 383 2.01 23.13 -11.03
N THR A 384 2.36 23.73 -9.89
CA THR A 384 1.41 24.18 -8.87
C THR A 384 1.89 25.48 -8.23
N ASP A 385 0.96 26.35 -7.86
CA ASP A 385 1.27 27.64 -7.21
C ASP A 385 1.64 27.45 -5.74
N GLN A 386 1.05 26.43 -5.09
CA GLN A 386 1.45 25.92 -3.78
C GLN A 386 1.69 24.40 -3.84
N SER A 387 2.81 23.97 -3.29
CA SER A 387 3.18 22.56 -3.08
C SER A 387 3.35 22.32 -1.59
N ILE A 388 2.58 21.40 -1.02
CA ILE A 388 2.71 20.98 0.38
C ILE A 388 3.35 19.59 0.40
N PHE A 389 4.37 19.40 1.23
CA PHE A 389 5.09 18.14 1.43
C PHE A 389 4.82 17.67 2.85
N ILE A 390 4.41 16.41 3.00
CA ILE A 390 4.11 15.82 4.29
C ILE A 390 4.94 14.56 4.47
N THR A 391 5.50 14.37 5.66
CA THR A 391 6.10 13.11 6.06
C THR A 391 5.61 12.72 7.45
N ILE A 392 5.43 11.42 7.67
CA ILE A 392 4.85 10.87 8.90
C ILE A 392 5.65 9.65 9.31
N HIS A 393 6.12 9.65 10.56
CA HIS A 393 6.83 8.53 11.16
C HIS A 393 6.08 7.99 12.37
N PHE A 394 5.92 6.67 12.42
CA PHE A 394 5.15 5.99 13.46
C PHE A 394 5.75 4.66 13.87
N ASP A 395 5.40 4.21 15.08
CA ASP A 395 5.74 2.88 15.54
C ASP A 395 4.71 1.86 15.02
N PRO A 396 5.12 0.85 14.22
CA PRO A 396 4.18 -0.14 13.67
C PRO A 396 3.58 -1.06 14.75
N GLY A 397 4.18 -1.13 15.95
CA GLY A 397 3.61 -1.88 17.07
C GLY A 397 2.38 -1.20 17.65
N SER A 398 2.55 0.00 18.21
CA SER A 398 1.48 0.77 18.84
C SER A 398 0.54 1.50 17.87
N GLY A 399 0.99 1.72 16.63
CA GLY A 399 0.30 2.56 15.64
C GLY A 399 0.34 4.06 15.98
N ILE A 400 1.14 4.47 16.95
CA ILE A 400 1.29 5.86 17.39
C ILE A 400 2.39 6.55 16.57
N SER A 401 2.07 7.71 16.01
CA SER A 401 3.02 8.58 15.31
C SER A 401 3.98 9.21 16.32
N PHE A 402 5.27 9.22 16.00
CA PHE A 402 6.29 9.85 16.84
C PHE A 402 6.89 11.12 16.22
N ALA A 403 6.74 11.32 14.90
CA ALA A 403 7.14 12.55 14.23
C ALA A 403 6.25 12.85 13.02
N LEU A 404 5.88 14.11 12.86
CA LEU A 404 5.15 14.65 11.71
C LEU A 404 5.93 15.84 11.15
N GLY A 405 6.03 15.92 9.83
CA GLY A 405 6.63 17.06 9.14
C GLY A 405 5.68 17.60 8.09
N ALA A 406 5.57 18.92 8.01
CA ALA A 406 4.87 19.63 6.95
C ALA A 406 5.75 20.77 6.43
N ALA A 407 5.92 20.85 5.12
CA ALA A 407 6.54 22.00 4.46
C ALA A 407 5.66 22.47 3.31
N ARG A 408 5.59 23.78 3.07
CA ARG A 408 5.02 24.32 1.83
C ARG A 408 6.04 25.13 1.06
N LEU A 409 6.02 24.99 -0.26
CA LEU A 409 6.68 25.88 -1.21
C LEU A 409 5.58 26.55 -2.02
N TYR A 410 5.53 27.88 -2.02
CA TYR A 410 4.46 28.61 -2.69
C TYR A 410 4.90 29.94 -3.30
N PHE A 411 4.09 30.42 -4.25
CA PHE A 411 4.25 31.70 -4.91
C PHE A 411 3.15 32.66 -4.45
N PRO A 412 3.48 33.73 -3.70
CA PRO A 412 2.47 34.70 -3.25
C PRO A 412 1.71 35.34 -4.42
N HIS A 413 0.41 35.58 -4.23
CA HIS A 413 -0.39 36.31 -5.20
C HIS A 413 0.18 37.72 -5.42
N GLY A 414 0.31 38.14 -6.68
CA GLY A 414 0.87 39.44 -7.04
C GLY A 414 2.40 39.49 -7.10
N ARG A 415 3.10 38.35 -7.02
CA ARG A 415 4.54 38.28 -7.25
C ARG A 415 4.93 38.75 -8.65
N LYS A 416 6.17 39.20 -8.81
CA LYS A 416 6.73 39.50 -10.13
C LYS A 416 7.31 38.23 -10.77
N PRO A 417 7.30 38.13 -12.10
CA PRO A 417 8.01 37.06 -12.80
C PRO A 417 9.49 37.04 -12.40
N GLY A 418 9.97 35.88 -11.96
CA GLY A 418 11.35 35.69 -11.48
C GLY A 418 11.52 35.69 -9.96
N ASP A 419 10.52 36.11 -9.19
CA ASP A 419 10.60 36.06 -7.73
C ASP A 419 10.74 34.59 -7.24
N PRO A 420 11.66 34.32 -6.30
CA PRO A 420 11.84 32.98 -5.74
C PRO A 420 10.59 32.57 -4.94
N PRO A 421 10.30 31.26 -4.84
CA PRO A 421 9.21 30.81 -4.01
C PRO A 421 9.51 31.02 -2.53
N VAL A 422 8.45 31.18 -1.73
CA VAL A 422 8.52 31.21 -0.27
C VAL A 422 8.40 29.79 0.26
N THR A 423 9.15 29.47 1.32
CA THR A 423 9.12 28.16 1.97
C THR A 423 8.80 28.30 3.46
N ASP A 424 7.80 27.56 3.93
CA ASP A 424 7.50 27.39 5.35
C ASP A 424 7.66 25.91 5.73
N GLU A 425 8.22 25.63 6.90
CA GLU A 425 8.47 24.27 7.39
C GLU A 425 8.12 24.17 8.88
N LYS A 426 7.39 23.12 9.26
CA LYS A 426 6.99 22.81 10.63
C LYS A 426 7.16 21.33 10.92
N ILE A 427 7.65 21.02 12.11
CA ILE A 427 7.94 19.65 12.57
C ILE A 427 7.33 19.49 13.97
N PHE A 428 6.65 18.38 14.17
CA PHE A 428 5.91 18.06 15.39
C PHE A 428 6.41 16.71 15.90
N ILE A 429 6.93 16.68 17.13
CA ILE A 429 7.50 15.48 17.75
C ILE A 429 6.60 15.06 18.91
N VAL A 430 6.27 13.78 18.97
CA VAL A 430 5.59 13.16 20.11
C VAL A 430 6.67 12.59 21.03
N ASP A 431 6.98 13.34 22.07
CA ASP A 431 8.15 13.11 22.93
C ASP A 431 7.84 12.29 24.19
N ARG A 432 6.57 12.01 24.45
CA ARG A 432 6.12 11.15 25.55
C ARG A 432 4.86 10.36 25.17
N VAL A 433 4.88 9.06 25.44
CA VAL A 433 3.73 8.15 25.33
C VAL A 433 3.74 7.24 26.54
N ASP A 434 2.69 7.31 27.35
CA ASP A 434 2.53 6.49 28.54
C ASP A 434 1.52 5.38 28.26
N ALA A 435 1.95 4.11 28.36
CA ALA A 435 1.10 2.93 28.24
C ALA A 435 0.16 2.92 27.00
N MET A 436 0.70 3.24 25.81
CA MET A 436 -0.06 3.35 24.54
C MET A 436 -1.12 4.45 24.48
N ASN A 437 -1.12 5.41 25.41
CA ASN A 437 -2.04 6.55 25.35
C ASN A 437 -1.62 7.53 24.23
N PRO A 438 -2.51 7.80 23.24
CA PRO A 438 -2.22 8.68 22.11
C PRO A 438 -2.46 10.18 22.42
N GLU A 439 -2.58 10.59 23.69
CA GLU A 439 -2.84 11.98 24.10
C GLU A 439 -1.82 12.99 23.51
N THR A 440 -0.52 12.72 23.68
CA THR A 440 0.53 13.60 23.15
C THR A 440 0.51 13.64 21.62
N GLU A 441 0.19 12.51 20.97
CA GLU A 441 -0.01 12.46 19.52
C GLU A 441 -1.18 13.34 19.09
N ARG A 442 -2.29 13.33 19.85
CA ARG A 442 -3.46 14.18 19.59
C ARG A 442 -3.10 15.67 19.61
N GLU A 443 -2.34 16.11 20.62
CA GLU A 443 -1.91 17.51 20.69
C GLU A 443 -1.00 17.91 19.52
N ARG A 444 -0.09 17.03 19.10
CA ARG A 444 0.74 17.26 17.90
C ARG A 444 -0.08 17.22 16.61
N LEU A 445 -1.11 16.38 16.54
CA LEU A 445 -2.04 16.34 15.41
C LEU A 445 -2.83 17.64 15.29
N LYS A 446 -3.29 18.22 16.41
CA LYS A 446 -3.98 19.53 16.42
C LYS A 446 -3.08 20.62 15.82
N GLU A 447 -1.84 20.72 16.30
CA GLU A 447 -0.87 21.69 15.77
C GLU A 447 -0.59 21.48 14.28
N PHE A 448 -0.40 20.22 13.85
CA PHE A 448 -0.19 19.86 12.46
C PHE A 448 -1.40 20.20 11.57
N ALA A 449 -2.61 19.81 11.99
CA ALA A 449 -3.83 20.02 11.24
C ALA A 449 -4.13 21.50 11.08
N THR A 450 -3.96 22.31 12.14
CA THR A 450 -4.09 23.77 12.08
C THR A 450 -3.17 24.35 11.01
N VAL A 451 -1.87 24.02 11.03
CA VAL A 451 -0.90 24.58 10.07
C VAL A 451 -1.26 24.24 8.63
N VAL A 452 -1.59 22.98 8.35
CA VAL A 452 -1.88 22.57 6.96
C VAL A 452 -3.23 23.12 6.50
N SER A 453 -4.25 23.15 7.36
CA SER A 453 -5.56 23.74 7.06
C SER A 453 -5.43 25.23 6.78
N GLU A 454 -4.68 26.00 7.60
CA GLU A 454 -4.42 27.42 7.36
C GLU A 454 -3.78 27.67 5.99
N TRP A 455 -2.79 26.85 5.60
CA TRP A 455 -2.15 26.96 4.28
C TRP A 455 -3.11 26.69 3.12
N LEU A 456 -4.07 25.78 3.28
CA LEU A 456 -5.07 25.48 2.25
C LEU A 456 -6.14 26.58 2.19
N GLU A 457 -6.60 27.05 3.35
CA GLU A 457 -7.60 28.10 3.47
C GLU A 457 -7.10 29.45 2.95
N GLU A 458 -5.82 29.77 3.11
CA GLU A 458 -5.20 30.97 2.54
C GLU A 458 -5.38 31.01 1.01
N VAL A 459 -5.02 29.93 0.32
CA VAL A 459 -5.19 29.81 -1.15
C VAL A 459 -6.66 29.88 -1.53
N SER A 460 -7.51 29.17 -0.80
CA SER A 460 -8.96 29.18 -1.06
C SER A 460 -9.54 30.59 -0.94
N THR A 461 -9.14 31.34 0.09
CA THR A 461 -9.60 32.71 0.34
C THR A 461 -9.17 33.64 -0.78
N VAL A 462 -7.91 33.59 -1.19
CA VAL A 462 -7.41 34.37 -2.34
C VAL A 462 -8.22 34.06 -3.60
N ASN A 463 -8.50 32.78 -3.87
CA ASN A 463 -9.25 32.35 -5.05
C ASN A 463 -10.70 32.82 -5.11
N THR A 464 -11.33 33.14 -3.95
CA THR A 464 -12.71 33.66 -3.95
C THR A 464 -12.84 34.99 -4.68
N GLY A 465 -11.79 35.82 -4.68
CA GLY A 465 -11.75 37.12 -5.34
C GLY A 465 -11.26 37.08 -6.79
N LEU A 466 -10.87 35.91 -7.31
CA LEU A 466 -10.22 35.77 -8.61
C LEU A 466 -11.12 35.10 -9.67
N PRO A 467 -11.06 35.55 -10.94
CA PRO A 467 -11.71 34.85 -12.04
C PRO A 467 -11.07 33.47 -12.23
N ALA A 468 -11.83 32.50 -12.74
CA ALA A 468 -11.43 31.09 -12.77
C ALA A 468 -10.06 30.82 -13.43
N ARG A 469 -9.67 31.62 -14.44
CA ARG A 469 -8.39 31.50 -15.15
C ARG A 469 -7.16 31.93 -14.33
N ASP A 470 -7.36 32.78 -13.33
CA ASP A 470 -6.29 33.39 -12.52
C ASP A 470 -6.21 32.76 -11.12
N ARG A 471 -7.05 31.75 -10.84
CA ARG A 471 -7.08 31.06 -9.54
C ARG A 471 -5.83 30.20 -9.35
N LEU A 472 -5.28 30.29 -8.14
CA LEU A 472 -4.12 29.55 -7.69
C LEU A 472 -4.43 28.08 -7.41
N SER A 473 -3.47 27.22 -7.69
CA SER A 473 -3.53 25.77 -7.45
C SER A 473 -2.76 25.38 -6.19
N SER A 474 -3.24 24.36 -5.48
CA SER A 474 -2.55 23.77 -4.31
C SER A 474 -2.56 22.24 -4.43
N HIS A 475 -1.47 21.60 -3.99
CA HIS A 475 -1.31 20.14 -4.10
C HIS A 475 -0.41 19.58 -3.01
N ILE A 476 -0.73 18.38 -2.54
CA ILE A 476 -0.04 17.71 -1.44
C ILE A 476 0.82 16.54 -1.96
N PHE A 477 2.02 16.38 -1.43
CA PHE A 477 2.95 15.33 -1.81
C PHE A 477 3.31 14.49 -0.59
N PHE A 478 3.24 13.17 -0.77
CA PHE A 478 3.76 12.15 0.14
C PHE A 478 4.81 11.33 -0.59
N TRP A 479 5.76 10.77 0.14
CA TRP A 479 6.70 9.84 -0.46
C TRP A 479 6.05 8.49 -0.73
N ASP A 480 5.42 7.92 0.30
CA ASP A 480 4.86 6.56 0.32
C ASP A 480 3.39 6.57 0.78
N MET A 481 2.60 5.63 0.27
CA MET A 481 1.20 5.41 0.68
C MET A 481 1.08 5.08 2.17
N LEU A 482 2.12 4.51 2.79
CA LEU A 482 2.15 4.23 4.22
C LEU A 482 1.92 5.49 5.07
N GLU A 483 2.45 6.64 4.65
CA GLU A 483 2.27 7.92 5.35
C GLU A 483 0.80 8.38 5.29
N VAL A 484 0.16 8.23 4.13
CA VAL A 484 -1.27 8.55 3.95
C VAL A 484 -2.14 7.63 4.81
N ARG A 485 -1.86 6.33 4.84
CA ARG A 485 -2.60 5.39 5.70
C ARG A 485 -2.47 5.77 7.17
N GLN A 486 -1.27 6.14 7.61
CA GLN A 486 -1.08 6.58 9.00
C GLN A 486 -1.81 7.89 9.30
N LEU A 487 -1.85 8.84 8.36
CA LEU A 487 -2.66 10.07 8.50
C LEU A 487 -4.14 9.74 8.71
N LYS A 488 -4.70 8.87 7.87
CA LYS A 488 -6.10 8.41 7.99
C LYS A 488 -6.37 7.72 9.33
N ARG A 489 -5.43 6.89 9.81
CA ARG A 489 -5.52 6.21 11.12
C ARG A 489 -5.54 7.20 12.28
N MET A 490 -4.71 8.24 12.25
CA MET A 490 -4.73 9.29 13.26
C MET A 490 -6.07 10.05 13.26
N PHE A 491 -6.60 10.37 12.08
CA PHE A 491 -7.91 11.00 11.96
C PHE A 491 -9.02 10.10 12.50
N GLU A 492 -9.10 8.82 12.10
CA GLU A 492 -10.09 7.86 12.62
C GLU A 492 -10.06 7.79 14.15
N ARG A 493 -8.86 7.72 14.73
CA ARG A 493 -8.65 7.60 16.17
C ARG A 493 -9.14 8.82 16.95
N HIS A 494 -8.94 10.02 16.39
CA HIS A 494 -9.16 11.28 17.10
C HIS A 494 -10.39 12.08 16.63
N MET A 495 -11.07 11.67 15.56
CA MET A 495 -12.19 12.44 14.96
C MET A 495 -13.42 12.56 15.86
N GLN A 496 -13.60 11.67 16.84
CA GLN A 496 -14.68 11.76 17.82
C GLN A 496 -14.36 12.75 18.96
N ASN A 497 -13.11 13.23 19.04
CA ASN A 497 -12.71 14.20 20.05
C ASN A 497 -13.19 15.62 19.65
N PRO A 498 -13.96 16.31 20.52
CA PRO A 498 -14.48 17.65 20.24
C PRO A 498 -13.39 18.68 19.89
N ASP A 499 -12.19 18.55 20.44
CA ASP A 499 -11.08 19.49 20.21
C ASP A 499 -10.37 19.29 18.86
N VAL A 500 -10.67 18.19 18.17
CA VAL A 500 -9.98 17.78 16.93
C VAL A 500 -10.89 17.87 15.71
N ILE A 501 -12.17 17.50 15.86
CA ILE A 501 -13.10 17.31 14.74
C ILE A 501 -13.18 18.53 13.79
N GLU A 502 -13.21 19.74 14.33
CA GLU A 502 -13.28 20.97 13.53
C GLU A 502 -11.94 21.27 12.83
N LEU A 503 -10.79 20.98 13.48
CA LEU A 503 -9.46 21.28 12.95
C LEU A 503 -9.07 20.39 11.77
N ILE A 504 -9.48 19.11 11.82
CA ILE A 504 -9.14 18.13 10.78
C ILE A 504 -10.15 18.11 9.63
N GLU A 505 -11.21 18.91 9.69
CA GLU A 505 -12.32 18.84 8.74
C GLU A 505 -11.87 19.05 7.28
N VAL A 506 -11.01 20.05 7.04
CA VAL A 506 -10.47 20.32 5.69
C VAL A 506 -9.66 19.14 5.19
N LEU A 507 -8.84 18.53 6.05
CA LEU A 507 -7.95 17.43 5.69
C LEU A 507 -8.70 16.10 5.53
N THR A 508 -9.68 15.81 6.37
CA THR A 508 -10.53 14.61 6.26
C THR A 508 -11.36 14.64 4.98
N ARG A 509 -11.67 15.81 4.41
CA ARG A 509 -12.26 15.88 3.08
C ARG A 509 -11.33 15.34 1.99
N PHE A 510 -10.03 15.62 2.08
CA PHE A 510 -9.03 15.21 1.09
C PHE A 510 -8.45 13.82 1.34
N PHE A 511 -8.36 13.41 2.61
CA PHE A 511 -7.84 12.13 3.07
C PHE A 511 -8.81 11.52 4.10
N PRO A 512 -10.03 11.15 3.67
CA PRO A 512 -11.07 10.66 4.56
C PRO A 512 -10.66 9.33 5.18
N PRO A 513 -10.77 9.16 6.52
CA PRO A 513 -10.69 7.85 7.16
C PRO A 513 -11.61 6.81 6.52
N ASP A 514 -11.35 5.52 6.76
CA ASP A 514 -12.12 4.43 6.12
C ASP A 514 -13.60 4.42 6.56
N SER A 515 -13.93 5.01 7.72
CA SER A 515 -15.30 5.19 8.20
C SER A 515 -16.07 6.32 7.49
N LEU A 516 -15.37 7.21 6.76
CA LEU A 516 -15.95 8.38 6.12
C LEU A 516 -15.97 8.27 4.60
N LEU A 517 -17.10 8.61 3.99
CA LEU A 517 -17.20 8.72 2.54
C LEU A 517 -16.41 9.94 2.04
N PRO A 518 -15.57 9.79 1.00
CA PRO A 518 -14.85 10.92 0.40
C PRO A 518 -15.79 11.99 -0.19
N ASP A 519 -15.37 13.25 -0.17
CA ASP A 519 -16.06 14.30 -0.92
C ASP A 519 -15.73 14.17 -2.41
N PRO A 520 -16.74 14.09 -3.31
CA PRO A 520 -16.47 13.85 -4.73
C PRO A 520 -15.69 14.96 -5.43
N ASP A 521 -15.94 16.22 -5.07
CA ASP A 521 -15.27 17.37 -5.70
C ASP A 521 -13.80 17.42 -5.29
N ALA A 522 -13.52 17.19 -4.01
CA ALA A 522 -12.17 17.04 -3.48
C ALA A 522 -11.45 15.85 -4.12
N PHE A 523 -12.08 14.68 -4.22
CA PHE A 523 -11.49 13.49 -4.84
C PHE A 523 -11.15 13.73 -6.32
N LYS A 524 -12.08 14.33 -7.08
CA LYS A 524 -11.86 14.68 -8.50
C LYS A 524 -10.71 15.65 -8.70
N SER A 525 -10.45 16.53 -7.73
CA SER A 525 -9.32 17.46 -7.78
C SER A 525 -7.95 16.78 -7.61
N GLN A 526 -7.91 15.49 -7.21
CA GLN A 526 -6.71 14.71 -6.89
C GLN A 526 -5.79 15.44 -5.93
N PRO A 527 -6.17 15.58 -4.65
CA PRO A 527 -5.55 16.55 -3.75
C PRO A 527 -4.09 16.22 -3.38
N GLY A 528 -3.65 14.98 -3.59
CA GLY A 528 -2.25 14.62 -3.40
C GLY A 528 -1.70 13.52 -4.30
N THR A 529 -0.37 13.35 -4.26
CA THR A 529 0.40 12.39 -5.05
C THR A 529 1.32 11.56 -4.15
N ILE A 530 1.41 10.26 -4.44
CA ILE A 530 2.48 9.38 -3.93
C ILE A 530 3.66 9.43 -4.91
N VAL A 531 4.75 10.10 -4.53
CA VAL A 531 5.86 10.40 -5.44
C VAL A 531 6.64 9.14 -5.86
N LYS A 532 6.74 8.13 -4.97
CA LYS A 532 7.38 6.84 -5.28
C LYS A 532 6.73 6.12 -6.47
N GLU A 533 5.39 6.17 -6.61
CA GLU A 533 4.68 5.58 -7.75
C GLU A 533 4.92 6.33 -9.06
N VAL A 534 5.09 7.66 -9.00
CA VAL A 534 5.45 8.47 -10.18
C VAL A 534 6.84 8.10 -10.69
N LEU A 535 7.82 7.99 -9.78
CA LEU A 535 9.18 7.56 -10.15
C LEU A 535 9.18 6.15 -10.72
N ARG A 536 8.47 5.21 -10.07
CA ARG A 536 8.29 3.84 -10.56
C ARG A 536 7.82 3.82 -12.00
N MET A 537 6.85 4.67 -12.34
CA MET A 537 6.28 4.73 -13.68
C MET A 537 7.27 5.33 -14.69
N LEU A 538 7.86 6.48 -14.39
CA LEU A 538 8.54 7.32 -15.37
C LEU A 538 10.04 7.05 -15.55
N VAL A 539 10.72 6.52 -14.52
CA VAL A 539 12.19 6.55 -14.45
C VAL A 539 12.75 5.23 -13.94
N GLY A 540 13.75 4.69 -14.64
CA GLY A 540 14.69 3.75 -14.06
C GLY A 540 15.78 4.49 -13.30
N LEU A 541 15.89 4.28 -11.99
CA LEU A 541 16.97 4.77 -11.13
C LEU A 541 18.04 3.70 -10.88
N PRO A 542 19.31 4.10 -10.68
CA PRO A 542 20.41 3.20 -10.36
C PRO A 542 20.37 2.79 -8.87
N VAL A 543 19.20 2.36 -8.41
CA VAL A 543 18.92 1.95 -7.02
C VAL A 543 18.42 0.52 -7.05
N ALA A 544 19.12 -0.37 -6.34
CA ALA A 544 18.77 -1.78 -6.30
C ALA A 544 17.63 -2.08 -5.31
N HIS A 545 16.84 -3.11 -5.62
CA HIS A 545 15.81 -3.74 -4.79
C HIS A 545 14.53 -2.93 -4.56
N ASP A 546 14.64 -1.69 -4.09
CA ASP A 546 13.50 -0.79 -3.86
C ASP A 546 13.95 0.67 -3.84
N TYR A 547 13.13 1.58 -4.37
CA TYR A 547 13.45 3.01 -4.36
C TYR A 547 13.06 3.58 -3.01
N SER A 548 14.01 3.60 -2.06
CA SER A 548 13.85 4.36 -0.82
C SER A 548 14.00 5.86 -1.08
N LEU A 549 13.45 6.71 -0.20
CA LEU A 549 13.45 8.17 -0.34
C LEU A 549 14.86 8.72 -0.52
N PHE A 550 15.79 8.29 0.33
CA PHE A 550 17.16 8.81 0.28
C PHE A 550 17.97 8.22 -0.87
N ASP A 551 17.80 6.92 -1.18
CA ASP A 551 18.50 6.34 -2.33
C ASP A 551 18.01 6.99 -3.63
N ALA A 552 16.70 7.22 -3.76
CA ALA A 552 16.13 7.94 -4.89
C ALA A 552 16.61 9.39 -4.94
N ALA A 553 16.51 10.15 -3.84
CA ALA A 553 16.93 11.55 -3.81
C ALA A 553 18.44 11.74 -4.08
N ASN A 554 19.28 10.76 -3.72
CA ASN A 554 20.72 10.81 -3.97
C ASN A 554 21.13 10.33 -5.37
N SER A 555 20.28 9.54 -6.03
CA SER A 555 20.54 8.96 -7.36
C SER A 555 19.84 9.72 -8.48
N PHE A 556 18.81 10.50 -8.15
CA PHE A 556 17.95 11.19 -9.11
C PHE A 556 18.49 12.57 -9.48
N PHE A 557 19.64 12.57 -10.17
CA PHE A 557 20.50 13.72 -10.56
C PHE A 557 21.44 14.22 -9.44
N PRO A 558 22.59 14.84 -9.80
CA PRO A 558 23.55 15.35 -8.83
C PRO A 558 22.94 16.36 -7.86
N ASN A 559 23.23 16.13 -6.58
CA ASN A 559 22.90 17.04 -5.49
C ASN A 559 24.05 18.02 -5.32
N VAL A 560 23.80 19.28 -5.64
CA VAL A 560 24.80 20.35 -5.57
C VAL A 560 24.24 21.48 -4.71
N ARG A 561 25.05 21.98 -3.78
CA ARG A 561 24.74 23.18 -3.01
C ARG A 561 24.87 24.43 -3.88
N GLU A 562 24.43 25.58 -3.38
CA GLU A 562 24.56 26.87 -4.09
C GLU A 562 26.01 27.23 -4.44
N ASP A 563 26.97 26.77 -3.64
CA ASP A 563 28.41 26.97 -3.85
C ASP A 563 29.06 25.98 -4.82
N GLY A 564 28.29 25.08 -5.44
CA GLY A 564 28.80 24.05 -6.35
C GLY A 564 29.30 22.78 -5.66
N THR A 565 29.26 22.69 -4.33
CA THR A 565 29.75 21.49 -3.62
C THR A 565 28.73 20.35 -3.68
N PRO A 566 29.17 19.11 -3.96
CA PRO A 566 28.29 17.95 -3.87
C PRO A 566 27.75 17.73 -2.45
N TYR A 567 26.48 17.38 -2.36
CA TYR A 567 25.81 17.03 -1.11
C TYR A 567 25.08 15.69 -1.25
N LYS A 568 24.80 15.01 -0.14
CA LYS A 568 23.94 13.82 -0.10
C LYS A 568 22.96 13.94 1.05
N PHE A 569 21.71 13.55 0.80
CA PHE A 569 20.72 13.31 1.83
C PHE A 569 21.16 12.09 2.63
N ASP A 570 21.78 12.31 3.78
CA ASP A 570 22.28 11.26 4.65
C ASP A 570 21.97 11.63 6.11
N LEU A 571 21.80 10.61 6.94
CA LEU A 571 21.47 10.76 8.35
C LEU A 571 22.55 10.12 9.22
N PRO A 572 22.77 10.65 10.44
CA PRO A 572 23.68 10.02 11.38
C PRO A 572 23.28 8.58 11.71
N PHE A 573 24.27 7.78 12.13
CA PHE A 573 24.04 6.42 12.61
C PHE A 573 22.88 6.37 13.62
N GLY A 574 21.96 5.42 13.42
CA GLY A 574 20.78 5.23 14.26
C GLY A 574 19.54 5.99 13.81
N PHE A 575 19.60 6.85 12.79
CA PHE A 575 18.44 7.60 12.28
C PHE A 575 17.95 7.16 10.89
N ALA A 576 18.61 6.19 10.26
CA ALA A 576 18.19 5.55 9.02
C ALA A 576 18.31 4.02 9.12
N THR A 577 17.44 3.30 8.42
CA THR A 577 17.55 1.85 8.20
C THR A 577 17.56 1.59 6.69
N PRO A 578 18.46 0.74 6.16
CA PRO A 578 18.44 0.36 4.76
C PRO A 578 17.08 -0.18 4.34
N MET A 579 16.62 0.19 3.13
CA MET A 579 15.32 -0.22 2.56
C MET A 579 14.10 0.23 3.41
N SER A 580 14.26 1.24 4.25
CA SER A 580 13.18 1.82 5.08
C SER A 580 13.04 3.30 4.80
N ASP A 581 11.81 3.74 4.58
CA ASP A 581 11.44 5.17 4.45
C ASP A 581 11.01 5.78 5.80
N GLN A 582 11.17 5.03 6.89
CA GLN A 582 10.84 5.45 8.26
C GLN A 582 12.11 5.63 9.10
N ILE A 583 12.10 6.65 9.97
CA ILE A 583 13.06 6.75 11.07
C ILE A 583 12.96 5.46 11.91
N PRO A 584 14.09 4.86 12.34
CA PRO A 584 14.07 3.68 13.19
C PRO A 584 13.20 3.92 14.42
N PHE A 585 12.10 3.17 14.54
CA PHE A 585 11.09 3.39 15.58
C PHE A 585 11.62 3.13 17.00
N GLU A 586 12.80 2.51 17.16
CA GLU A 586 13.53 2.50 18.45
C GLU A 586 13.74 3.90 19.02
N ARG A 587 13.97 4.90 18.15
CA ARG A 587 14.20 6.29 18.57
C ARG A 587 12.98 6.85 19.31
N ALA A 588 11.77 6.41 18.95
CA ALA A 588 10.54 6.76 19.65
C ALA A 588 10.54 6.20 21.06
N TYR A 589 10.82 4.91 21.23
CA TYR A 589 10.86 4.26 22.55
C TYR A 589 11.95 4.81 23.47
N GLU A 590 13.13 5.12 22.93
CA GLU A 590 14.20 5.75 23.71
C GLU A 590 13.78 7.14 24.21
N LEU A 591 13.04 7.90 23.40
CA LEU A 591 12.51 9.21 23.76
C LEU A 591 11.33 9.09 24.74
N TRP A 592 10.39 8.18 24.51
CA TRP A 592 9.21 8.02 25.37
C TRP A 592 9.57 7.51 26.77
N GLN A 593 10.51 6.57 26.87
CA GLN A 593 10.90 5.94 28.14
C GLN A 593 12.10 6.62 28.82
N ASP A 594 12.70 7.62 28.18
CA ASP A 594 13.92 8.30 28.66
C ASP A 594 15.11 7.34 28.92
N LYS A 595 15.19 6.27 28.12
CA LYS A 595 16.22 5.23 28.20
C LYS A 595 16.98 5.15 26.87
N ILE A 596 18.10 5.86 26.78
CA ILE A 596 18.80 6.07 25.50
C ILE A 596 19.94 5.06 25.32
N PHE A 597 19.89 4.30 24.22
CA PHE A 597 20.91 3.32 23.82
C PHE A 597 21.70 3.76 22.59
N VAL A 598 21.14 4.61 21.72
CA VAL A 598 21.83 5.14 20.55
C VAL A 598 23.05 5.96 20.94
N ARG A 599 24.11 5.85 20.13
CA ARG A 599 25.42 6.45 20.38
C ARG A 599 25.93 7.19 19.17
N HIS A 600 26.67 8.26 19.42
CA HIS A 600 27.38 9.03 18.40
C HIS A 600 28.47 8.15 17.80
N PHE A 601 28.34 7.84 16.51
CA PHE A 601 29.33 7.05 15.79
C PHE A 601 30.72 7.71 15.91
N ASN A 602 31.70 6.95 16.37
CA ASN A 602 33.08 7.42 16.50
C ASN A 602 33.96 6.78 15.42
N LYS A 603 34.39 7.59 14.45
CA LYS A 603 35.27 7.18 13.34
C LYS A 603 36.61 6.58 13.80
N LEU A 604 37.11 6.96 14.99
CA LEU A 604 38.36 6.42 15.55
C LEU A 604 38.19 5.00 16.11
N HIS A 605 36.95 4.59 16.42
CA HIS A 605 36.63 3.28 16.99
C HIS A 605 35.43 2.66 16.26
N PRO A 606 35.50 2.44 14.93
CA PRO A 606 34.34 2.07 14.12
C PRO A 606 33.74 0.70 14.48
N THR A 607 34.53 -0.17 15.12
CA THR A 607 34.13 -1.55 15.49
C THR A 607 33.85 -1.73 16.98
N ASP A 608 34.00 -0.69 17.79
CA ASP A 608 33.83 -0.77 19.25
C ASP A 608 32.79 0.25 19.76
N PRO A 609 31.48 -0.08 19.71
CA PRO A 609 30.41 0.79 20.18
C PRO A 609 30.48 1.14 21.67
N SER A 610 31.24 0.39 22.47
CA SER A 610 31.39 0.68 23.91
C SER A 610 32.07 2.04 24.14
N LYS A 611 32.96 2.44 23.22
CA LYS A 611 33.69 3.71 23.22
C LYS A 611 32.92 4.88 22.61
N TRP A 612 31.70 4.64 22.12
CA TRP A 612 30.88 5.69 21.54
C TRP A 612 30.06 6.37 22.64
N ARG A 613 29.98 7.70 22.64
CA ARG A 613 29.17 8.43 23.62
C ARG A 613 27.68 8.26 23.32
N ARG A 614 26.86 8.02 24.34
CA ARG A 614 25.40 8.00 24.20
C ARG A 614 24.86 9.39 23.87
N TYR A 615 23.77 9.43 23.12
CA TYR A 615 22.99 10.66 22.94
C TYR A 615 22.36 11.08 24.28
N THR A 616 22.20 12.39 24.50
CA THR A 616 21.29 12.92 25.52
C THR A 616 19.85 12.91 25.00
N ARG A 617 18.87 13.13 25.89
CA ARG A 617 17.46 13.26 25.51
C ARG A 617 17.26 14.37 24.47
N ASP A 618 17.82 15.54 24.73
CA ASP A 618 17.71 16.69 23.82
C ASP A 618 18.37 16.42 22.48
N GLU A 619 19.54 15.77 22.47
CA GLU A 619 20.22 15.39 21.22
C GLU A 619 19.42 14.37 20.41
N LEU A 620 18.74 13.43 21.08
CA LEU A 620 17.85 12.46 20.45
C LEU A 620 16.62 13.16 19.85
N TYR A 621 15.97 14.04 20.61
CA TYR A 621 14.86 14.86 20.15
C TYR A 621 15.25 15.68 18.91
N ASP A 622 16.36 16.40 18.97
CA ASP A 622 16.90 17.15 17.84
C ASP A 622 17.32 16.25 16.68
N GLY A 623 17.77 15.03 16.97
CA GLY A 623 18.07 14.00 15.98
C GLY A 623 16.83 13.59 15.18
N ILE A 624 15.72 13.28 15.86
CA ILE A 624 14.44 12.94 15.22
C ILE A 624 13.91 14.14 14.44
N LYS A 625 13.97 15.35 15.01
CA LYS A 625 13.58 16.59 14.33
C LYS A 625 14.39 16.81 13.06
N ARG A 626 15.73 16.70 13.11
CA ARG A 626 16.61 16.80 11.93
C ARG A 626 16.31 15.71 10.91
N ALA A 627 16.10 14.47 11.34
CA ALA A 627 15.76 13.38 10.43
C ALA A 627 14.46 13.67 9.68
N THR A 628 13.40 14.09 10.39
CA THR A 628 12.11 14.46 9.78
C THR A 628 12.27 15.60 8.77
N LYS A 629 13.08 16.61 9.10
CA LYS A 629 13.43 17.70 8.18
C LYS A 629 14.08 17.20 6.89
N VAL A 630 15.09 16.33 7.00
CA VAL A 630 15.82 15.80 5.84
C VAL A 630 14.90 14.95 4.95
N HIS A 631 13.91 14.23 5.51
CA HIS A 631 12.89 13.53 4.71
C HIS A 631 12.05 14.52 3.88
N LEU A 632 11.55 15.61 4.49
CA LEU A 632 10.81 16.65 3.76
C LEU A 632 11.65 17.25 2.62
N GLN A 633 12.91 17.58 2.88
CA GLN A 633 13.81 18.17 1.90
C GLN A 633 14.13 17.19 0.75
N ALA A 634 14.31 15.90 1.05
CA ALA A 634 14.51 14.88 0.04
C ALA A 634 13.27 14.71 -0.85
N LEU A 635 12.07 14.69 -0.27
CA LEU A 635 10.81 14.62 -1.02
C LEU A 635 10.63 15.85 -1.93
N GLN A 636 10.86 17.05 -1.38
CA GLN A 636 10.82 18.31 -2.13
C GLN A 636 11.83 18.28 -3.29
N HIS A 637 13.04 17.78 -3.05
CA HIS A 637 14.08 17.67 -4.07
C HIS A 637 13.61 16.80 -5.25
N ILE A 638 13.08 15.61 -4.98
CA ILE A 638 12.60 14.69 -6.03
C ILE A 638 11.50 15.33 -6.85
N VAL A 639 10.49 15.94 -6.21
CA VAL A 639 9.39 16.61 -6.92
C VAL A 639 9.90 17.75 -7.80
N ARG A 640 10.86 18.53 -7.30
CA ARG A 640 11.52 19.58 -8.10
C ARG A 640 12.23 18.98 -9.31
N ARG A 641 13.03 17.92 -9.14
CA ARG A 641 13.77 17.27 -10.24
C ARG A 641 12.85 16.63 -11.28
N LEU A 642 11.72 16.04 -10.87
CA LEU A 642 10.68 15.55 -11.78
C LEU A 642 10.14 16.69 -12.65
N ARG A 643 9.81 17.84 -12.04
CA ARG A 643 9.27 18.99 -12.78
C ARG A 643 10.30 19.68 -13.68
N GLU A 644 11.58 19.66 -13.30
CA GLU A 644 12.67 20.23 -14.10
C GLU A 644 12.97 19.38 -15.35
N ASN A 645 13.03 18.04 -15.19
CA ASN A 645 13.56 17.14 -16.24
C ASN A 645 12.49 16.36 -17.01
N TYR A 646 11.26 16.26 -16.49
CA TYR A 646 10.19 15.43 -17.07
C TYR A 646 8.88 16.20 -17.27
N LYS A 647 8.94 17.54 -17.32
CA LYS A 647 7.76 18.44 -17.36
C LYS A 647 6.73 18.05 -18.44
N ASP A 648 7.22 17.71 -19.62
CA ASP A 648 6.45 17.29 -20.81
C ASP A 648 5.70 15.97 -20.61
N ARG A 649 6.14 15.16 -19.64
CA ARG A 649 5.54 13.86 -19.30
C ARG A 649 4.54 13.92 -18.14
N LEU A 650 4.42 15.07 -17.46
CA LEU A 650 3.50 15.27 -16.32
C LEU A 650 2.20 15.89 -16.82
N VAL A 651 1.16 15.07 -17.00
CA VAL A 651 -0.07 15.47 -17.72
C VAL A 651 -1.26 15.80 -16.80
N LEU A 652 -1.11 15.71 -15.48
CA LEU A 652 -2.18 16.12 -14.55
C LEU A 652 -2.43 17.62 -14.62
N LYS A 653 -3.64 18.00 -15.01
CA LYS A 653 -4.10 19.40 -15.05
C LYS A 653 -4.75 19.77 -13.73
N LYS A 654 -4.31 20.88 -13.13
CA LYS A 654 -4.88 21.41 -11.89
C LYS A 654 -5.82 22.57 -12.14
N SER A 655 -6.99 22.53 -11.50
CA SER A 655 -7.89 23.67 -11.39
C SER A 655 -7.52 24.56 -10.20
N GLY A 656 -8.07 25.77 -10.16
CA GLY A 656 -8.01 26.62 -8.97
C GLY A 656 -8.50 25.89 -7.73
N PHE A 657 -7.72 25.93 -6.65
CA PHE A 657 -8.00 25.24 -5.41
C PHE A 657 -9.17 25.87 -4.64
N SER A 658 -9.96 25.05 -3.94
CA SER A 658 -10.98 25.53 -3.01
C SER A 658 -11.05 24.64 -1.77
N ALA A 659 -11.06 25.27 -0.61
CA ALA A 659 -11.30 24.62 0.67
C ALA A 659 -12.79 24.62 1.07
N ALA A 660 -13.68 25.25 0.29
CA ALA A 660 -15.10 25.39 0.64
C ALA A 660 -15.86 24.06 0.48
N ARG A 661 -16.82 23.80 1.38
CA ARG A 661 -17.70 22.64 1.28
C ARG A 661 -18.60 22.74 0.04
N SER A 662 -18.90 21.59 -0.57
CA SER A 662 -19.92 21.52 -1.62
C SER A 662 -21.31 21.88 -1.03
N SER A 663 -22.01 22.80 -1.69
CA SER A 663 -23.33 23.29 -1.25
C SER A 663 -24.40 22.20 -1.47
N GLN A 664 -24.63 21.34 -0.47
CA GLN A 664 -25.66 20.29 -0.51
C GLN A 664 -26.80 20.50 0.50
N ALA A 665 -26.99 21.71 1.00
CA ALA A 665 -27.93 22.02 2.08
C ALA A 665 -29.41 21.70 1.78
N SER A 666 -29.76 21.37 0.54
CA SER A 666 -31.14 21.15 0.10
C SER A 666 -31.58 19.70 -0.07
N VAL A 667 -30.77 18.70 0.33
CA VAL A 667 -31.03 17.27 0.06
C VAL A 667 -30.98 16.45 1.35
N PRO A 668 -31.90 15.48 1.56
CA PRO A 668 -31.84 14.54 2.69
C PRO A 668 -30.53 13.74 2.72
N GLU A 669 -30.11 13.32 3.91
CA GLU A 669 -28.81 12.66 4.12
C GLU A 669 -28.60 11.39 3.29
N ALA A 670 -29.56 10.46 3.28
CA ALA A 670 -29.46 9.24 2.47
C ALA A 670 -29.30 9.55 0.97
N ALA A 671 -30.04 10.54 0.45
CA ALA A 671 -29.93 10.98 -0.93
C ALA A 671 -28.57 11.67 -1.20
N ARG A 672 -28.02 12.44 -0.24
CA ARG A 672 -26.66 13.00 -0.35
C ARG A 672 -25.61 11.91 -0.44
N SER A 673 -25.68 10.87 0.40
CA SER A 673 -24.72 9.77 0.37
C SER A 673 -24.76 9.00 -0.95
N LEU A 674 -25.95 8.77 -1.52
CA LEU A 674 -26.09 8.14 -2.84
C LEU A 674 -25.55 9.02 -3.97
N ILE A 675 -25.83 10.33 -3.95
CA ILE A 675 -25.26 11.28 -4.92
C ILE A 675 -23.73 11.29 -4.81
N ALA A 676 -23.19 11.32 -3.59
CA ALA A 676 -21.76 11.30 -3.35
C ALA A 676 -21.13 10.01 -3.85
N PHE A 677 -21.71 8.85 -3.51
CA PHE A 677 -21.25 7.54 -3.98
C PHE A 677 -21.19 7.47 -5.51
N GLU A 678 -22.24 7.90 -6.20
CA GLU A 678 -22.27 7.90 -7.66
C GLU A 678 -21.20 8.84 -8.25
N LYS A 679 -21.09 10.07 -7.73
CA LYS A 679 -20.06 11.01 -8.19
C LYS A 679 -18.64 10.50 -7.92
N LEU A 680 -18.42 9.76 -6.84
CA LEU A 680 -17.14 9.11 -6.57
C LEU A 680 -16.84 8.01 -7.57
N ASN A 681 -17.80 7.14 -7.89
CA ASN A 681 -17.63 6.11 -8.92
C ASN A 681 -17.26 6.74 -10.27
N VAL A 682 -17.98 7.79 -10.65
CA VAL A 682 -17.71 8.60 -11.85
C VAL A 682 -16.30 9.18 -11.83
N ALA A 683 -15.88 9.78 -10.71
CA ALA A 683 -14.53 10.34 -10.58
C ALA A 683 -13.44 9.27 -10.62
N CYS A 684 -13.65 8.11 -9.99
CA CYS A 684 -12.73 6.96 -10.06
C CYS A 684 -12.55 6.49 -11.50
N GLN A 685 -13.65 6.26 -12.23
CA GLN A 685 -13.60 5.82 -13.63
C GLN A 685 -12.91 6.85 -14.54
N GLU A 686 -13.18 8.15 -14.35
CA GLU A 686 -12.51 9.24 -15.07
C GLU A 686 -10.99 9.21 -14.84
N MET A 687 -10.56 9.02 -13.59
CA MET A 687 -9.15 8.97 -13.20
C MET A 687 -8.44 7.71 -13.71
N GLU A 688 -9.07 6.55 -13.61
CA GLU A 688 -8.56 5.28 -14.14
C GLU A 688 -8.37 5.34 -15.66
N ASN A 689 -9.34 5.91 -16.37
CA ASN A 689 -9.26 6.08 -17.82
C ASN A 689 -8.12 7.03 -18.23
N ARG A 690 -7.91 8.13 -17.51
CA ARG A 690 -6.76 9.03 -17.74
C ARG A 690 -5.42 8.36 -17.47
N ASN A 691 -5.31 7.63 -16.35
CA ASN A 691 -4.10 6.87 -16.02
C ASN A 691 -3.80 5.79 -17.06
N THR A 692 -4.84 5.13 -17.58
CA THR A 692 -4.70 4.13 -18.64
C THR A 692 -4.17 4.78 -19.92
N ARG A 693 -4.75 5.90 -20.36
CA ARG A 693 -4.32 6.62 -21.57
C ARG A 693 -2.95 7.30 -21.44
N SER A 694 -2.40 7.45 -20.23
CA SER A 694 -1.02 7.93 -20.05
C SER A 694 0.05 6.85 -20.23
N LEU A 695 -0.36 5.57 -20.36
CA LEU A 695 0.54 4.47 -20.66
C LEU A 695 0.84 4.40 -22.17
N PRO A 696 2.02 3.88 -22.56
CA PRO A 696 2.37 3.56 -23.94
C PRO A 696 1.37 2.60 -24.61
N VAL A 697 1.25 2.66 -25.94
CA VAL A 697 0.28 1.85 -26.70
C VAL A 697 0.48 0.35 -26.49
N ASP A 698 1.73 -0.10 -26.52
CA ASP A 698 2.14 -1.48 -26.26
C ASP A 698 1.74 -1.94 -24.85
N GLU A 699 1.90 -1.10 -23.83
CA GLU A 699 1.49 -1.43 -22.46
C GLU A 699 -0.04 -1.46 -22.31
N ARG A 700 -0.76 -0.55 -22.96
CA ARG A 700 -2.24 -0.54 -22.95
C ARG A 700 -2.81 -1.80 -23.62
N GLU A 701 -2.20 -2.21 -24.73
CA GLU A 701 -2.54 -3.43 -25.45
C GLU A 701 -2.24 -4.68 -24.62
N ALA A 702 -1.05 -4.79 -24.02
CA ALA A 702 -0.68 -5.92 -23.16
C ALA A 702 -1.57 -6.05 -21.92
N ARG A 703 -2.20 -4.95 -21.48
CA ARG A 703 -3.20 -4.92 -20.40
C ARG A 703 -4.65 -5.05 -20.89
N PHE A 704 -4.86 -5.33 -22.18
CA PHE A 704 -6.15 -5.54 -22.84
C PHE A 704 -7.07 -4.32 -22.90
N PHE A 705 -6.53 -3.11 -22.72
CA PHE A 705 -7.34 -1.89 -22.72
C PHE A 705 -7.62 -1.39 -24.13
N SER A 706 -6.69 -1.58 -25.06
CA SER A 706 -6.71 -0.96 -26.38
C SER A 706 -6.47 -1.99 -27.49
N ILE A 707 -6.97 -1.71 -28.69
CA ILE A 707 -6.63 -2.46 -29.91
C ILE A 707 -5.64 -1.62 -30.71
N ARG A 708 -4.50 -2.19 -31.10
CA ARG A 708 -3.42 -1.48 -31.82
C ARG A 708 -3.21 -2.00 -33.23
N GLY A 709 -2.43 -1.27 -34.02
CA GLY A 709 -2.09 -1.65 -35.39
C GLY A 709 -3.28 -1.57 -36.34
N LEU A 710 -4.24 -0.69 -36.08
CA LEU A 710 -5.41 -0.52 -36.95
C LEU A 710 -4.95 0.06 -38.29
N THR A 711 -5.18 -0.69 -39.36
CA THR A 711 -4.87 -0.27 -40.73
C THR A 711 -6.11 -0.38 -41.60
N LEU A 712 -6.42 0.69 -42.34
CA LEU A 712 -7.64 0.75 -43.12
C LEU A 712 -7.58 -0.28 -44.25
N LYS A 713 -8.60 -1.15 -44.33
CA LYS A 713 -8.70 -2.13 -45.41
C LYS A 713 -8.88 -1.46 -46.77
N PRO A 714 -8.28 -1.99 -47.84
CA PRO A 714 -8.59 -1.57 -49.20
C PRO A 714 -10.09 -1.70 -49.49
N GLN A 715 -10.64 -0.75 -50.24
CA GLN A 715 -12.08 -0.68 -50.50
C GLN A 715 -12.66 -1.98 -51.08
N ALA A 716 -11.93 -2.64 -51.98
CA ALA A 716 -12.37 -3.90 -52.59
C ALA A 716 -12.59 -5.05 -51.59
N GLU A 717 -11.88 -5.04 -50.46
CA GLU A 717 -12.04 -6.03 -49.38
C GLU A 717 -13.05 -5.57 -48.32
N ALA A 718 -13.17 -4.26 -48.11
CA ALA A 718 -14.09 -3.68 -47.13
C ALA A 718 -15.56 -3.70 -47.59
N ASP A 719 -15.82 -3.42 -48.88
CA ASP A 719 -17.17 -3.28 -49.44
C ASP A 719 -18.06 -4.51 -49.18
N PRO A 720 -17.62 -5.77 -49.39
CA PRO A 720 -18.44 -6.95 -49.08
C PRO A 720 -18.85 -7.04 -47.61
N ILE A 721 -17.94 -6.70 -46.68
CA ILE A 721 -18.19 -6.72 -45.24
C ILE A 721 -19.20 -5.62 -44.86
N ILE A 722 -19.02 -4.42 -45.43
CA ILE A 722 -19.92 -3.27 -45.20
C ILE A 722 -21.32 -3.57 -45.75
N ASP A 723 -21.42 -4.10 -46.96
CA ASP A 723 -22.70 -4.41 -47.61
C ASP A 723 -23.47 -5.48 -46.83
N GLU A 724 -22.78 -6.51 -46.32
CA GLU A 724 -23.38 -7.53 -45.46
C GLU A 724 -23.96 -6.91 -44.18
N ILE A 725 -23.19 -6.05 -43.49
CA ILE A 725 -23.63 -5.37 -42.27
C ILE A 725 -24.85 -4.48 -42.55
N LYS A 726 -24.80 -3.69 -43.63
CA LYS A 726 -25.89 -2.78 -44.03
C LYS A 726 -27.14 -3.53 -44.46
N PHE A 727 -26.99 -4.66 -45.15
CA PHE A 727 -28.10 -5.54 -45.52
C PHE A 727 -28.77 -6.15 -44.29
N ALA A 728 -27.97 -6.64 -43.34
CA ALA A 728 -28.48 -7.23 -42.11
C ALA A 728 -29.09 -6.20 -41.14
N ASN A 729 -28.63 -4.94 -41.19
CA ASN A 729 -28.99 -3.89 -40.24
C ASN A 729 -29.40 -2.58 -40.96
N PRO A 730 -30.71 -2.38 -41.24
CA PRO A 730 -31.20 -1.20 -41.94
C PRO A 730 -30.81 0.14 -41.29
N GLN A 731 -30.57 0.16 -39.98
CA GLN A 731 -30.14 1.36 -39.26
C GLN A 731 -28.79 1.92 -39.71
N TYR A 732 -27.96 1.13 -40.41
CA TYR A 732 -26.64 1.56 -40.91
C TYR A 732 -26.64 1.86 -42.42
N GLN A 733 -27.79 1.80 -43.09
CA GLN A 733 -27.87 1.92 -44.56
C GLN A 733 -27.25 3.23 -45.10
N HIS A 734 -27.47 4.34 -44.39
CA HIS A 734 -26.97 5.67 -44.75
C HIS A 734 -25.71 6.07 -43.98
N GLU A 735 -25.16 5.18 -43.16
CA GLU A 735 -23.98 5.46 -42.34
C GLU A 735 -22.69 5.16 -43.10
N THR A 736 -21.63 5.88 -42.75
CA THR A 736 -20.27 5.60 -43.25
C THR A 736 -19.58 4.63 -42.30
N LEU A 737 -19.15 3.48 -42.80
CA LEU A 737 -18.45 2.45 -42.05
C LEU A 737 -17.01 2.32 -42.55
N TYR A 738 -16.09 2.09 -41.63
CA TYR A 738 -14.68 1.86 -41.93
C TYR A 738 -14.28 0.48 -41.41
N VAL A 739 -13.56 -0.29 -42.22
CA VAL A 739 -13.06 -1.61 -41.84
C VAL A 739 -11.56 -1.52 -41.63
N PHE A 740 -11.07 -1.93 -40.47
CA PHE A 740 -9.66 -1.92 -40.13
C PHE A 740 -9.19 -3.34 -39.80
N ASP A 741 -8.06 -3.76 -40.39
CA ASP A 741 -7.28 -4.88 -39.84
C ASP A 741 -6.55 -4.43 -38.58
N PHE A 742 -6.34 -5.31 -37.61
CA PHE A 742 -5.60 -4.97 -36.39
C PHE A 742 -4.60 -6.07 -35.98
N SER A 743 -3.71 -5.75 -35.04
CA SER A 743 -2.67 -6.69 -34.60
C SER A 743 -3.26 -7.98 -34.00
N PRO A 744 -2.80 -9.18 -34.40
CA PRO A 744 -3.22 -10.44 -33.77
C PRO A 744 -2.96 -10.52 -32.27
N THR A 745 -2.07 -9.68 -31.74
CA THR A 745 -1.83 -9.63 -30.31
C THR A 745 -2.96 -8.96 -29.53
N SER A 746 -3.78 -8.12 -30.17
CA SER A 746 -4.91 -7.42 -29.56
C SER A 746 -6.20 -8.23 -29.49
N ARG A 747 -6.14 -9.55 -29.76
CA ARG A 747 -7.31 -10.45 -29.77
C ARG A 747 -8.06 -10.51 -28.44
N ASP A 748 -7.33 -10.40 -27.33
CA ASP A 748 -7.87 -10.49 -25.98
C ASP A 748 -8.35 -9.13 -25.43
N SER A 749 -8.53 -8.13 -26.29
CA SER A 749 -8.99 -6.80 -25.88
C SER A 749 -10.34 -6.86 -25.16
N ARG A 750 -10.52 -5.98 -24.17
CA ARG A 750 -11.79 -5.82 -23.43
C ARG A 750 -12.85 -5.03 -24.21
N ILE A 751 -12.48 -4.43 -25.34
CA ILE A 751 -13.41 -3.72 -26.23
C ILE A 751 -14.33 -4.75 -26.90
N LYS A 752 -15.63 -4.43 -26.96
CA LYS A 752 -16.66 -5.35 -27.48
C LYS A 752 -17.48 -4.69 -28.58
N GLU A 753 -18.19 -5.52 -29.34
CA GLU A 753 -19.23 -5.04 -30.24
C GLU A 753 -20.30 -4.22 -29.48
N GLY A 754 -20.75 -3.14 -30.10
CA GLY A 754 -21.66 -2.15 -29.50
C GLY A 754 -20.97 -1.11 -28.60
N GLU A 755 -19.66 -1.22 -28.35
CA GLU A 755 -18.94 -0.22 -27.56
C GLU A 755 -18.83 1.10 -28.32
N PHE A 756 -19.25 2.20 -27.69
CA PHE A 756 -19.27 3.54 -28.29
C PHE A 756 -18.51 4.56 -27.46
N THR A 757 -17.97 4.17 -26.31
CA THR A 757 -17.05 4.99 -25.53
C THR A 757 -15.60 4.69 -25.91
N VAL A 758 -15.31 4.72 -27.22
CA VAL A 758 -13.97 4.51 -27.77
C VAL A 758 -13.63 5.59 -28.80
N ALA A 759 -12.35 5.86 -28.98
CA ALA A 759 -11.85 6.82 -29.96
C ALA A 759 -10.61 6.31 -30.69
N LEU A 760 -10.47 6.73 -31.93
CA LEU A 760 -9.27 6.48 -32.73
C LEU A 760 -8.19 7.52 -32.40
N SER A 761 -6.93 7.12 -32.42
CA SER A 761 -5.79 8.03 -32.41
C SER A 761 -4.60 7.45 -33.16
N ASN A 762 -3.66 8.30 -33.56
CA ASN A 762 -2.44 7.87 -34.24
C ASN A 762 -1.57 7.02 -33.30
N GLU A 763 -1.13 5.84 -33.74
CA GLU A 763 -0.33 4.96 -32.87
C GLU A 763 1.06 5.54 -32.56
N ASN A 764 1.65 6.24 -33.54
CA ASN A 764 3.02 6.77 -33.46
C ASN A 764 3.10 8.17 -32.83
N GLU A 765 1.97 8.76 -32.44
CA GLU A 765 1.92 10.11 -31.92
C GLU A 765 1.00 10.17 -30.69
N TYR A 766 1.54 10.66 -29.57
CA TYR A 766 0.68 10.91 -28.42
C TYR A 766 -0.21 12.12 -28.67
N VAL A 767 -1.51 11.92 -28.46
CA VAL A 767 -2.53 12.97 -28.49
C VAL A 767 -3.30 12.96 -27.16
N ASP A 768 -3.39 14.12 -26.51
CA ASP A 768 -4.27 14.28 -25.34
C ASP A 768 -5.72 14.38 -25.82
N LEU A 769 -6.43 13.25 -25.81
CA LEU A 769 -7.82 13.17 -26.26
C LEU A 769 -8.80 14.01 -25.41
N ASP A 770 -8.40 14.47 -24.22
CA ASP A 770 -9.20 15.39 -23.40
C ASP A 770 -8.94 16.87 -23.76
N GLU A 771 -7.91 17.17 -24.57
CA GLU A 771 -7.60 18.52 -25.01
C GLU A 771 -8.61 19.04 -26.05
N PRO A 772 -9.08 20.30 -25.95
CA PRO A 772 -9.87 20.91 -27.01
C PRO A 772 -9.10 20.97 -28.33
N TRP A 773 -9.69 20.50 -29.43
CA TRP A 773 -9.02 20.41 -30.74
C TRP A 773 -8.44 21.75 -31.21
N ARG A 774 -9.12 22.87 -30.93
CA ARG A 774 -8.61 24.20 -31.32
C ARG A 774 -7.27 24.56 -30.66
N ARG A 775 -7.02 24.07 -29.43
CA ARG A 775 -5.77 24.35 -28.72
C ARG A 775 -4.62 23.56 -29.33
N ARG A 776 -4.90 22.33 -29.77
CA ARG A 776 -3.94 21.51 -30.51
C ARG A 776 -3.51 22.17 -31.82
N LEU A 777 -4.42 22.87 -32.48
CA LEU A 777 -4.13 23.65 -33.70
C LEU A 777 -3.61 25.07 -33.43
N GLY A 778 -3.46 25.48 -32.16
CA GLY A 778 -2.97 26.81 -31.80
C GLY A 778 -3.95 27.96 -32.09
N LEU A 779 -5.25 27.66 -32.25
CA LEU A 779 -6.27 28.61 -32.71
C LEU A 779 -6.96 29.34 -31.55
N GLY A 780 -7.29 30.61 -31.80
CA GLY A 780 -8.23 31.38 -30.99
C GLY A 780 -9.64 30.80 -31.08
N PHE A 781 -10.55 31.26 -30.21
CA PHE A 781 -11.94 30.78 -30.24
C PHE A 781 -12.66 31.21 -31.53
N GLN A 782 -12.40 32.43 -32.02
CA GLN A 782 -13.03 32.96 -33.24
C GLN A 782 -12.50 32.26 -34.50
N ASP A 783 -11.17 32.13 -34.63
CA ASP A 783 -10.54 31.43 -35.76
C ASP A 783 -11.03 29.97 -35.87
N ALA A 784 -11.26 29.33 -34.72
CA ALA A 784 -11.81 27.98 -34.66
C ALA A 784 -13.29 27.91 -35.10
N GLU A 785 -14.11 28.94 -34.82
CA GLU A 785 -15.49 29.03 -35.33
C GLU A 785 -15.49 29.20 -36.86
N GLU A 786 -14.59 30.04 -37.39
CA GLU A 786 -14.47 30.28 -38.83
C GLU A 786 -14.05 29.01 -39.59
N LEU A 787 -13.01 28.32 -39.11
CA LEU A 787 -12.51 27.08 -39.71
C LEU A 787 -13.55 25.95 -39.74
N LEU A 788 -14.37 25.83 -38.69
CA LEU A 788 -15.51 24.89 -38.69
C LEU A 788 -16.57 25.29 -39.72
N GLY A 789 -16.84 26.59 -39.86
CA GLY A 789 -17.78 27.13 -40.84
C GLY A 789 -17.38 26.80 -42.28
N GLU A 790 -16.09 26.85 -42.61
CA GLU A 790 -15.56 26.45 -43.93
C GLU A 790 -15.86 24.97 -44.28
N HIS A 791 -16.03 24.13 -43.28
CA HIS A 791 -16.36 22.70 -43.40
C HIS A 791 -17.87 22.41 -43.22
N GLY A 792 -18.71 23.45 -43.21
CA GLY A 792 -20.16 23.32 -43.03
C GLY A 792 -20.60 22.97 -41.61
N LEU A 793 -19.75 23.15 -40.61
CA LEU A 793 -20.00 22.85 -39.19
C LEU A 793 -20.24 24.16 -38.42
N THR A 794 -21.50 24.55 -38.24
CA THR A 794 -21.84 25.90 -37.71
C THR A 794 -22.26 25.91 -36.24
N GLU A 795 -22.32 24.75 -35.59
CA GLU A 795 -22.82 24.67 -34.22
C GLU A 795 -21.74 25.04 -33.19
N ARG A 796 -22.00 26.10 -32.43
CA ARG A 796 -21.05 26.69 -31.48
C ARG A 796 -20.50 25.73 -30.41
N TRP A 797 -21.22 24.65 -30.07
CA TRP A 797 -20.71 23.67 -29.12
C TRP A 797 -19.53 22.86 -29.67
N MET A 798 -19.33 22.82 -31.00
CA MET A 798 -18.26 22.08 -31.67
C MET A 798 -16.88 22.72 -31.46
N THR A 799 -16.81 24.06 -31.33
CA THR A 799 -15.57 24.85 -31.23
C THR A 799 -14.68 24.48 -30.03
N ASN A 800 -15.27 23.94 -28.96
CA ASN A 800 -14.56 23.55 -27.73
C ASN A 800 -14.67 22.06 -27.41
N LYS A 801 -15.06 21.23 -28.37
CA LYS A 801 -15.02 19.78 -28.19
C LYS A 801 -13.60 19.28 -28.04
N SER A 802 -13.43 18.21 -27.26
CA SER A 802 -12.15 17.53 -27.12
C SER A 802 -11.82 16.72 -28.37
N ILE A 803 -10.54 16.46 -28.62
CA ILE A 803 -10.10 15.65 -29.77
C ILE A 803 -10.76 14.26 -29.73
N GLY A 804 -10.84 13.62 -28.55
CA GLY A 804 -11.51 12.33 -28.40
C GLY A 804 -12.98 12.36 -28.81
N ALA A 805 -13.68 13.47 -28.63
CA ALA A 805 -15.07 13.60 -29.07
C ALA A 805 -15.20 13.75 -30.60
N LEU A 806 -14.19 14.30 -31.27
CA LEU A 806 -14.13 14.36 -32.74
C LEU A 806 -13.80 12.98 -33.34
N LEU A 807 -12.92 12.23 -32.66
CA LEU A 807 -12.42 10.92 -33.07
C LEU A 807 -13.21 9.75 -32.47
N GLN A 808 -14.34 10.03 -31.81
CA GLN A 808 -15.20 9.03 -31.20
C GLN A 808 -15.78 8.12 -32.27
N VAL A 809 -15.75 6.81 -32.01
CA VAL A 809 -16.32 5.79 -32.89
C VAL A 809 -17.18 4.80 -32.10
N GLU A 810 -18.03 4.07 -32.80
CA GLU A 810 -18.81 2.94 -32.33
C GLU A 810 -18.29 1.66 -33.01
N VAL A 811 -18.08 0.60 -32.21
CA VAL A 811 -17.67 -0.72 -32.69
C VAL A 811 -18.91 -1.46 -33.18
N ILE A 812 -19.05 -1.59 -34.49
CA ILE A 812 -20.22 -2.24 -35.12
C ILE A 812 -20.04 -3.76 -35.20
N ARG A 813 -18.82 -4.21 -35.50
CA ARG A 813 -18.45 -5.62 -35.58
C ARG A 813 -16.99 -5.80 -35.18
N LEU A 814 -16.66 -6.88 -34.47
CA LEU A 814 -15.30 -7.21 -34.04
C LEU A 814 -15.03 -8.70 -34.25
N GLU A 815 -14.21 -9.01 -35.25
CA GLU A 815 -13.86 -10.37 -35.65
C GLU A 815 -12.43 -10.71 -35.21
N ALA A 816 -12.25 -10.92 -33.90
CA ALA A 816 -10.93 -11.14 -33.30
C ALA A 816 -10.34 -12.53 -33.58
N MET A 817 -11.16 -13.56 -33.78
CA MET A 817 -10.70 -14.95 -33.87
C MET A 817 -10.25 -15.40 -35.26
N GLN A 818 -10.30 -14.50 -36.25
CA GLN A 818 -9.82 -14.79 -37.60
C GLN A 818 -8.30 -14.69 -37.70
N ASP A 819 -7.71 -15.35 -38.70
CA ASP A 819 -6.26 -15.27 -38.97
C ASP A 819 -5.83 -13.82 -39.20
N ASN A 820 -6.62 -13.07 -39.96
CA ASN A 820 -6.51 -11.61 -40.10
C ASN A 820 -7.68 -10.96 -39.36
N PRO A 821 -7.50 -10.58 -38.08
CA PRO A 821 -8.58 -10.04 -37.30
C PRO A 821 -8.90 -8.60 -37.73
N TYR A 822 -10.19 -8.26 -37.76
CA TYR A 822 -10.66 -6.95 -38.20
C TYR A 822 -11.77 -6.38 -37.33
N VAL A 823 -11.92 -5.06 -37.39
CA VAL A 823 -12.96 -4.31 -36.68
C VAL A 823 -13.67 -3.37 -37.65
N VAL A 824 -14.99 -3.27 -37.53
CA VAL A 824 -15.82 -2.33 -38.28
C VAL A 824 -16.25 -1.19 -37.37
N LEU A 825 -15.90 0.03 -37.74
CA LEU A 825 -16.09 1.24 -36.94
C LEU A 825 -17.02 2.23 -37.66
N LYS A 826 -17.90 2.85 -36.89
CA LYS A 826 -18.75 3.97 -37.32
C LYS A 826 -18.35 5.23 -36.55
N PRO A 827 -18.07 6.37 -37.21
CA PRO A 827 -17.84 7.62 -36.51
C PRO A 827 -19.07 8.08 -35.71
N GLY A 828 -18.87 8.56 -34.49
CA GLY A 828 -19.95 9.09 -33.65
C GLY A 828 -20.60 10.34 -34.25
N HIS A 829 -19.84 11.13 -35.01
CA HIS A 829 -20.35 12.24 -35.82
C HIS A 829 -19.54 12.39 -37.11
N GLN A 830 -20.13 12.03 -38.25
CA GLN A 830 -19.44 11.97 -39.55
C GLN A 830 -18.70 13.26 -39.93
N GLY A 831 -19.37 14.42 -39.84
CA GLY A 831 -18.77 15.70 -40.22
C GLY A 831 -17.55 16.10 -39.37
N LEU A 832 -17.62 15.91 -38.04
CA LEU A 832 -16.51 16.16 -37.12
C LEU A 832 -15.34 15.20 -37.32
N PHE A 833 -15.63 13.94 -37.65
CA PHE A 833 -14.60 12.95 -37.96
C PHE A 833 -13.87 13.29 -39.26
N GLN A 834 -14.61 13.63 -40.33
CA GLN A 834 -14.01 14.07 -41.60
C GLN A 834 -13.21 15.36 -41.43
N PHE A 835 -13.71 16.30 -40.63
CA PHE A 835 -12.96 17.49 -40.23
C PHE A 835 -11.65 17.12 -39.54
N ALA A 836 -11.68 16.19 -38.58
CA ALA A 836 -10.47 15.76 -37.88
C ALA A 836 -9.44 15.11 -38.82
N VAL A 837 -9.89 14.31 -39.80
CA VAL A 837 -9.02 13.76 -40.86
C VAL A 837 -8.44 14.88 -41.73
N ALA A 838 -9.26 15.83 -42.18
CA ALA A 838 -8.84 16.93 -43.04
C ALA A 838 -7.81 17.87 -42.37
N GLN A 839 -7.92 18.05 -41.06
CA GLN A 839 -6.98 18.86 -40.26
C GLN A 839 -5.77 18.05 -39.76
N GLY A 840 -5.62 16.78 -40.16
CA GLY A 840 -4.49 15.93 -39.76
C GLY A 840 -4.48 15.56 -38.28
N LEU A 841 -5.62 15.63 -37.58
CA LEU A 841 -5.73 15.18 -36.18
C LEU A 841 -5.73 13.65 -36.07
N VAL A 842 -6.06 12.94 -37.16
CA VAL A 842 -5.92 11.50 -37.32
C VAL A 842 -5.54 11.18 -38.77
N ALA A 843 -4.62 10.23 -38.96
CA ALA A 843 -4.08 9.86 -40.27
C ALA A 843 -4.47 8.41 -40.61
N LEU A 844 -5.48 8.23 -41.48
CA LEU A 844 -6.03 6.91 -41.83
C LEU A 844 -5.07 6.05 -42.68
N ASP A 845 -4.01 6.65 -43.21
CA ASP A 845 -2.95 5.99 -43.97
C ASP A 845 -1.80 5.47 -43.08
N SER A 846 -1.88 5.71 -41.77
CA SER A 846 -0.90 5.33 -40.77
C SER A 846 -1.53 4.38 -39.74
N PRO A 847 -0.73 3.57 -39.01
CA PRO A 847 -1.26 2.72 -37.95
C PRO A 847 -1.99 3.54 -36.87
N LEU A 848 -3.18 3.09 -36.51
CA LEU A 848 -4.03 3.70 -35.49
C LEU A 848 -4.18 2.79 -34.27
N VAL A 849 -4.60 3.39 -33.16
CA VAL A 849 -5.02 2.68 -31.94
C VAL A 849 -6.45 3.06 -31.60
N LEU A 850 -7.23 2.06 -31.19
CA LEU A 850 -8.57 2.23 -30.66
C LEU A 850 -8.50 2.20 -29.13
N ASP A 851 -8.81 3.33 -28.49
CA ASP A 851 -8.69 3.53 -27.05
C ASP A 851 -10.04 3.76 -26.36
N PRO A 852 -10.22 3.28 -25.12
CA PRO A 852 -11.40 3.57 -24.33
C PRO A 852 -11.41 5.03 -23.88
N MET A 853 -12.59 5.64 -23.93
CA MET A 853 -12.91 6.96 -23.42
C MET A 853 -13.80 6.85 -22.20
N TYR A 854 -13.75 7.88 -21.35
CA TYR A 854 -14.68 8.01 -20.23
C TYR A 854 -15.77 9.05 -20.55
N ARG A 855 -17.02 8.72 -20.25
CA ARG A 855 -18.14 9.65 -20.30
C ARG A 855 -19.12 9.38 -19.15
N ASP A 856 -19.47 10.44 -18.44
CA ASP A 856 -20.49 10.40 -17.40
C ASP A 856 -21.90 10.49 -18.02
N PHE A 857 -22.72 9.47 -17.80
CA PHE A 857 -24.12 9.41 -18.26
C PHE A 857 -25.14 9.48 -17.11
N SER A 858 -24.69 9.28 -15.87
CA SER A 858 -25.53 8.89 -14.75
C SER A 858 -25.58 9.93 -13.64
N SER A 859 -24.46 10.59 -13.31
CA SER A 859 -24.38 11.40 -12.09
C SER A 859 -25.39 12.55 -12.07
N ASP A 860 -25.48 13.31 -13.17
CA ASP A 860 -26.42 14.43 -13.32
C ASP A 860 -27.88 13.98 -13.28
N ARG A 861 -28.18 12.80 -13.85
CA ARG A 861 -29.54 12.24 -13.89
C ARG A 861 -29.96 11.78 -12.50
N ILE A 862 -29.08 11.07 -11.81
CA ILE A 862 -29.28 10.57 -10.44
C ILE A 862 -29.41 11.74 -9.47
N GLU A 863 -28.54 12.75 -9.58
CA GLU A 863 -28.63 13.96 -8.76
C GLU A 863 -29.97 14.69 -8.97
N LYS A 864 -30.40 14.90 -10.22
CA LYS A 864 -31.70 15.51 -10.51
C LYS A 864 -32.86 14.70 -9.94
N ALA A 865 -32.83 13.37 -10.13
CA ALA A 865 -33.86 12.47 -9.61
C ALA A 865 -33.94 12.52 -8.07
N LEU A 866 -32.81 12.34 -7.38
CA LEU A 866 -32.77 12.34 -5.92
C LEU A 866 -33.10 13.71 -5.29
N ARG A 867 -32.72 14.82 -5.95
CA ARG A 867 -33.15 16.16 -5.55
C ARG A 867 -34.65 16.36 -5.73
N SER A 868 -35.24 15.78 -6.77
CA SER A 868 -36.69 15.87 -7.01
C SER A 868 -37.53 15.06 -6.02
N VAL A 869 -37.01 13.92 -5.55
CA VAL A 869 -37.68 13.05 -4.57
C VAL A 869 -37.50 13.57 -3.12
N GLY A 870 -36.40 14.27 -2.83
CA GLY A 870 -35.95 14.60 -1.47
C GLY A 870 -36.75 15.64 -0.66
N GLY A 871 -37.81 16.26 -1.18
CA GLY A 871 -38.63 17.24 -0.44
C GLY A 871 -37.89 18.54 -0.05
N LYS A 872 -38.63 19.58 0.36
CA LYS A 872 -38.05 20.88 0.77
C LYS A 872 -37.23 20.71 2.06
N ALA A 873 -36.01 21.25 2.06
CA ALA A 873 -35.08 21.23 3.19
C ALA A 873 -35.74 21.70 4.51
N ALA A 874 -35.35 21.09 5.63
CA ALA A 874 -35.68 21.60 6.95
C ALA A 874 -35.09 23.01 7.14
N PRO A 875 -35.82 23.96 7.75
CA PRO A 875 -35.36 25.33 7.90
C PRO A 875 -34.07 25.37 8.73
N ILE A 876 -33.03 25.96 8.14
CA ILE A 876 -31.73 26.21 8.78
C ILE A 876 -31.98 27.05 10.04
N LYS A 877 -31.72 26.49 11.23
CA LYS A 877 -31.64 27.29 12.47
C LYS A 877 -30.51 28.30 12.30
N ARG A 878 -30.86 29.58 12.17
CA ARG A 878 -29.90 30.69 12.14
C ARG A 878 -28.95 30.58 13.33
N ALA A 879 -27.66 30.42 13.06
CA ALA A 879 -26.62 30.57 14.07
C ALA A 879 -26.76 31.94 14.75
N ARG A 880 -26.80 31.95 16.08
CA ARG A 880 -26.69 33.18 16.87
C ARG A 880 -25.34 33.81 16.56
N LYS A 881 -25.34 35.01 15.96
CA LYS A 881 -24.17 35.90 15.95
C LYS A 881 -23.71 36.08 17.39
N ARG A 882 -22.51 35.59 17.72
CA ARG A 882 -21.79 36.06 18.92
C ARG A 882 -21.32 37.48 18.61
N ARG A 883 -21.66 38.40 19.51
CA ARG A 883 -21.05 39.74 19.61
C ARG A 883 -19.65 39.61 20.17
#